data_AF-A0A2E1Q7Y6-F1
#
_entry.id   AF-A0A2E1Q7Y6-F1
#
_cell.length_a   1.000
_cell.length_b   1.000
_cell.length_c   1.000
_cell.angle_alpha   90.00
_cell.angle_beta   90.00
_cell.angle_gamma   90.00
#
_symmetry.space_group_name_H-M   'P 1'
#
loop_
_entity.id
_entity.type
_entity.pdbx_description
1 polymer ?
#
loop_
_entity_poly.entity_id
_entity_poly.type
_entity_poly.pdbx_seq_one_letter_code
_entity_poly.pdbx_strand_id
1 'polypeptide(L)'
;MIKMFFFKLILKFLLCSNFLFSAYLKNIPVELIQPDGSKINCLTSGDEFYNYLHDKNDFTIIQSSEDGYYYYAVKSNNTLIPSFYRVNSVNPQDVGLDSGQRISLSEYKLKKQVYLENVEYRDAPTLGTVNNLNVFIRFDGEEEFPNSRAYYDVPFNNPDGPSMLHYFEEVSYNLLTVNTFHFPQCDFSTNISYQDEYPRDYYKPYNEITNPIGYQNDNQSRSREHILLKNAIEFIADEVPEDLDIDSDNDGYVDNVTFLVRGIPGAWADLLWPHRWALYSEEAYINGLRVYDYNLNLEQGGYFTVGTLCHEFFHSLGAPDLYHYWDDISPVAVGGWDVMDASSDIPQSMSAYMKYRYTEWITDLPIISIGGTYEINPLSNPFNNIYRINSSLSNEYFVLEYRVKEGIYEINTPGGDDGLLIYRVNDSFNGNGNGPPDELYLYRPNGTINSNGSFAGAPFSSSLGRTQFNDGTNPNCFLTDGSEGGINISNISDSNEVMSFDLVNLILLANIEGLTFDLDQDGVANPGEEILYDISVSNLSNGINAQNIIASITSSNEGVSIINPVIDFGNINFNNQEESSLIINLEDNIIGNVNFEVLIDAQYTENNQIISYNEIFDFNVEVTLNQSGFPYSTLNEVRSSPIISDLDLDGNFELIFGDHFGSIHAINYSGESVFSDVFPINTDGQIWASPAMADIDNDGFHDIILCSKDKNLYAIDKNGLKFIFETNTQLIGTPTICNLDNDDELEIIISGYSNNQQNIFALNHDGTIVESFNFSSTEKNKSGFSAADFNGNNLDDIVFGTDSKNLYLVYDNGDIADGFPFESDGRFRISPIIIEYLNEKLIVAPSENNTLYVLSQDGSLLFDVIFSNKITTSPSILNYNNSTIIFVGLSDGSIFGIDLFGNIVYEYNLDGGIVGSIMFSDFDNDFIPDLIASTDIGKIYLLNIDGVTFQNFPIIFEFPNSSSPLVFDLDQDLDLEIIGGTSNSVYAIDYKSTGRSDNYWNLFKGNNARNGYYYSTCNYGDLDQNNVINILDAISLVNIIIGNNNLNDYELCQIDLNDDGNVNVLDIIIITNIILE
;
A
#
# COMPACT_ATOMS: atom_id res chain seq x y z
N MET A 1 16.68 -32.51 -24.02
CA MET A 1 15.74 -32.46 -25.16
C MET A 1 14.29 -32.76 -24.71
N ILE A 2 13.88 -32.27 -23.53
CA ILE A 2 12.50 -32.32 -22.96
C ILE A 2 12.28 -31.04 -22.12
N LYS A 3 12.77 -29.89 -22.61
CA LYS A 3 12.55 -28.56 -21.97
C LYS A 3 12.15 -27.47 -22.97
N MET A 4 11.88 -27.85 -24.22
CA MET A 4 11.59 -26.91 -25.32
C MET A 4 10.17 -27.07 -25.90
N PHE A 5 9.29 -27.80 -25.18
CA PHE A 5 7.90 -28.04 -25.60
C PHE A 5 6.86 -27.40 -24.66
N PHE A 6 7.24 -26.99 -23.45
CA PHE A 6 6.32 -26.29 -22.52
C PHE A 6 6.28 -24.77 -22.72
N PHE A 7 7.31 -24.18 -23.35
CA PHE A 7 7.39 -22.73 -23.55
C PHE A 7 6.61 -22.22 -24.78
N LYS A 8 5.95 -23.11 -25.55
CA LYS A 8 5.15 -22.76 -26.73
C LYS A 8 3.63 -22.92 -26.54
N LEU A 9 3.18 -23.39 -25.38
CA LEU A 9 1.75 -23.47 -25.06
C LEU A 9 1.24 -22.26 -24.28
N ILE A 10 2.13 -21.52 -23.59
CA ILE A 10 1.77 -20.33 -22.80
C ILE A 10 1.63 -19.07 -23.68
N LEU A 11 2.20 -19.05 -24.89
CA LEU A 11 2.15 -17.89 -25.80
C LEU A 11 0.92 -17.85 -26.73
N LYS A 12 -0.11 -18.67 -26.46
CA LYS A 12 -1.40 -18.66 -27.18
C LYS A 12 -2.61 -18.31 -26.31
N PHE A 13 -2.37 -17.89 -25.06
CA PHE A 13 -3.39 -17.43 -24.11
C PHE A 13 -3.25 -15.92 -23.80
N LEU A 14 -2.78 -15.15 -24.78
CA LEU A 14 -2.95 -13.69 -24.82
C LEU A 14 -3.99 -13.39 -25.90
N LEU A 15 -5.22 -13.83 -25.66
CA LEU A 15 -6.38 -13.10 -26.18
C LEU A 15 -6.48 -11.88 -25.28
N CYS A 16 -6.18 -10.70 -25.82
CA CYS A 16 -6.55 -9.45 -25.19
C CYS A 16 -8.06 -9.52 -24.95
N SER A 17 -8.46 -9.72 -23.70
CA SER A 17 -9.80 -9.41 -23.24
C SER A 17 -9.95 -7.90 -23.36
N ASN A 18 -10.35 -7.44 -24.54
CA ASN A 18 -10.88 -6.10 -24.72
C ASN A 18 -12.26 -6.10 -24.05
N PHE A 19 -12.27 -5.90 -22.73
CA PHE A 19 -13.45 -5.37 -22.08
C PHE A 19 -13.53 -3.91 -22.52
N LEU A 20 -14.41 -3.61 -23.46
CA LEU A 20 -14.88 -2.26 -23.67
C LEU A 20 -15.91 -1.97 -22.57
N PHE A 21 -15.77 -0.82 -21.92
CA PHE A 21 -16.69 -0.31 -20.90
C PHE A 21 -17.63 0.69 -21.62
N SER A 22 -18.91 0.76 -21.24
CA SER A 22 -19.96 1.44 -22.03
C SER A 22 -20.33 2.80 -21.44
N ALA A 23 -20.65 3.73 -22.35
CA ALA A 23 -20.79 5.19 -22.26
C ALA A 23 -19.64 5.98 -21.61
N TYR A 24 -18.97 5.47 -20.56
CA TYR A 24 -17.60 5.90 -20.25
C TYR A 24 -16.61 5.20 -21.19
N LEU A 25 -16.20 5.89 -22.25
CA LEU A 25 -15.24 5.35 -23.20
C LEU A 25 -13.84 5.58 -22.63
N LYS A 26 -12.99 4.54 -22.67
CA LYS A 26 -11.65 4.59 -22.09
C LYS A 26 -10.59 4.24 -23.12
N ASN A 27 -9.50 4.98 -23.09
CA ASN A 27 -8.30 4.73 -23.89
C ASN A 27 -8.56 4.68 -25.40
N ILE A 28 -9.47 5.49 -25.92
CA ILE A 28 -9.76 5.45 -27.35
C ILE A 28 -8.63 6.16 -28.12
N PRO A 29 -7.97 5.51 -29.09
CA PRO A 29 -6.85 6.13 -29.81
C PRO A 29 -7.27 7.33 -30.65
N VAL A 30 -6.57 8.45 -30.48
CA VAL A 30 -6.76 9.69 -31.24
C VAL A 30 -5.42 10.16 -31.82
N GLU A 31 -5.41 10.50 -33.11
CA GLU A 31 -4.27 11.13 -33.77
C GLU A 31 -4.53 12.63 -33.95
N LEU A 32 -3.65 13.48 -33.41
CA LEU A 32 -3.73 14.93 -33.48
C LEU A 32 -2.58 15.53 -34.29
N ILE A 33 -2.81 16.71 -34.86
CA ILE A 33 -1.80 17.46 -35.61
C ILE A 33 -1.50 18.76 -34.86
N GLN A 34 -0.23 18.94 -34.50
CA GLN A 34 0.30 20.16 -33.92
C GLN A 34 0.33 21.30 -34.96
N PRO A 35 0.35 22.59 -34.56
CA PRO A 35 0.50 23.71 -35.49
C PRO A 35 1.75 23.65 -36.40
N ASP A 36 2.82 22.96 -36.00
CA ASP A 36 4.02 22.72 -36.84
C ASP A 36 3.88 21.54 -37.82
N GLY A 37 2.73 20.87 -37.85
CA GLY A 37 2.45 19.70 -38.68
C GLY A 37 2.93 18.36 -38.10
N SER A 38 3.55 18.36 -36.91
CA SER A 38 3.90 17.11 -36.23
C SER A 38 2.66 16.38 -35.68
N LYS A 39 2.71 15.05 -35.62
CA LYS A 39 1.60 14.22 -35.15
C LYS A 39 1.76 13.83 -33.68
N ILE A 40 0.66 13.81 -32.94
CA ILE A 40 0.55 13.26 -31.59
C ILE A 40 -0.37 12.05 -31.65
N ASN A 41 0.10 10.91 -31.13
CA ASN A 41 -0.74 9.76 -30.86
C ASN A 41 -1.08 9.79 -29.36
N CYS A 42 -2.34 10.05 -29.04
CA CYS A 42 -2.85 10.08 -27.68
C CYS A 42 -4.10 9.21 -27.57
N LEU A 43 -4.68 9.21 -26.39
CA LEU A 43 -5.91 8.52 -26.05
C LEU A 43 -6.93 9.56 -25.59
N THR A 44 -8.22 9.27 -25.76
CA THR A 44 -9.32 10.01 -25.13
C THR A 44 -10.10 9.08 -24.21
N SER A 45 -10.47 9.59 -23.04
CA SER A 45 -11.34 8.91 -22.09
C SER A 45 -12.39 9.87 -21.54
N GLY A 46 -13.56 9.37 -21.17
CA GLY A 46 -14.62 10.19 -20.59
C GLY A 46 -16.03 9.72 -20.94
N ASP A 47 -16.99 10.61 -20.73
CA ASP A 47 -18.41 10.44 -21.03
C ASP A 47 -18.95 11.70 -21.76
N GLU A 48 -20.27 11.79 -21.95
CA GLU A 48 -20.95 12.91 -22.61
C GLU A 48 -20.88 14.23 -21.82
N PHE A 49 -20.56 14.19 -20.52
CA PHE A 49 -20.48 15.37 -19.66
C PHE A 49 -19.05 15.92 -19.58
N TYR A 50 -18.05 15.04 -19.64
CA TYR A 50 -16.63 15.39 -19.67
C TYR A 50 -15.78 14.27 -20.27
N ASN A 51 -15.03 14.63 -21.32
CA ASN A 51 -13.95 13.82 -21.87
C ASN A 51 -12.62 14.58 -21.85
N TYR A 52 -11.53 13.84 -21.84
CA TYR A 52 -10.18 14.40 -21.78
C TYR A 52 -9.18 13.57 -22.59
N LEU A 53 -8.19 14.27 -23.14
CA LEU A 53 -7.06 13.64 -23.81
C LEU A 53 -6.00 13.27 -22.79
N HIS A 54 -5.33 12.15 -23.02
CA HIS A 54 -4.18 11.75 -22.22
C HIS A 54 -3.24 10.86 -23.03
N ASP A 55 -2.01 10.68 -22.55
CA ASP A 55 -1.12 9.66 -23.11
C ASP A 55 -1.37 8.27 -22.51
N LYS A 56 -0.60 7.26 -22.94
CA LYS A 56 -0.75 5.87 -22.45
C LYS A 56 -0.53 5.68 -20.95
N ASN A 57 0.05 6.67 -20.26
CA ASN A 57 0.34 6.65 -18.83
C ASN A 57 -0.60 7.61 -18.07
N ASP A 58 -1.73 8.00 -18.68
CA ASP A 58 -2.77 8.89 -18.12
C ASP A 58 -2.28 10.33 -17.84
N PHE A 59 -1.23 10.81 -18.51
CA PHE A 59 -0.89 12.23 -18.44
C PHE A 59 -1.84 13.05 -19.32
N THR A 60 -2.67 13.87 -18.70
CA THR A 60 -3.67 14.70 -19.38
C THR A 60 -3.04 15.70 -20.35
N ILE A 61 -3.68 15.88 -21.50
CA ILE A 61 -3.24 16.73 -22.60
C ILE A 61 -4.29 17.83 -22.84
N ILE A 62 -3.85 19.07 -22.99
CA ILE A 62 -4.71 20.23 -23.28
C ILE A 62 -4.11 21.11 -24.39
N GLN A 63 -4.95 21.66 -25.26
CA GLN A 63 -4.51 22.63 -26.27
C GLN A 63 -4.46 24.04 -25.68
N SER A 64 -3.34 24.73 -25.90
CA SER A 64 -3.19 26.13 -25.53
C SER A 64 -4.04 27.04 -26.41
N SER A 65 -4.78 27.96 -25.78
CA SER A 65 -5.52 29.01 -26.48
C SER A 65 -4.61 30.11 -27.02
N GLU A 66 -3.35 30.21 -26.57
CA GLU A 66 -2.41 31.27 -26.97
C GLU A 66 -1.70 30.96 -28.29
N ASP A 67 -1.30 29.71 -28.52
CA ASP A 67 -0.49 29.32 -29.68
C ASP A 67 -1.02 28.09 -30.44
N GLY A 68 -2.07 27.44 -29.93
CA GLY A 68 -2.70 26.28 -30.56
C GLY A 68 -1.92 24.97 -30.43
N TYR A 69 -0.79 24.93 -29.71
CA TYR A 69 -0.06 23.68 -29.46
C TYR A 69 -0.70 22.87 -28.32
N TYR A 70 -0.52 21.56 -28.34
CA TYR A 70 -0.93 20.66 -27.25
C TYR A 70 0.22 20.46 -26.25
N TYR A 71 -0.13 20.61 -24.97
CA TYR A 71 0.77 20.50 -23.82
C TYR A 71 0.23 19.48 -22.84
N TYR A 72 1.11 18.93 -22.01
CA TYR A 72 0.66 18.23 -20.81
C TYR A 72 -0.01 19.23 -19.86
N ALA A 73 -1.12 18.84 -19.24
CA ALA A 73 -1.90 19.69 -18.36
C ALA A 73 -1.31 19.71 -16.93
N VAL A 74 -1.44 20.85 -16.25
CA VAL A 74 -1.17 21.00 -14.82
C VAL A 74 -2.35 21.70 -14.16
N LYS A 75 -2.55 21.46 -12.87
CA LYS A 75 -3.63 22.09 -12.10
C LYS A 75 -3.13 23.38 -11.47
N SER A 76 -3.87 24.47 -11.69
CA SER A 76 -3.64 25.75 -11.03
C SER A 76 -4.98 26.29 -10.53
N ASN A 77 -5.09 26.55 -9.22
CA ASN A 77 -6.34 27.00 -8.58
C ASN A 77 -7.58 26.14 -8.94
N ASN A 78 -7.42 24.80 -8.92
CA ASN A 78 -8.45 23.82 -9.32
C ASN A 78 -8.88 23.84 -10.81
N THR A 79 -8.21 24.60 -11.68
CA THR A 79 -8.44 24.59 -13.12
C THR A 79 -7.28 23.91 -13.84
N LEU A 80 -7.59 23.13 -14.88
CA LEU A 80 -6.56 22.57 -15.76
C LEU A 80 -6.04 23.65 -16.70
N ILE A 81 -4.72 23.83 -16.74
CA ILE A 81 -4.04 24.76 -17.65
C ILE A 81 -2.90 24.04 -18.40
N PRO A 82 -2.53 24.52 -19.60
CA PRO A 82 -1.34 24.02 -20.31
C PRO A 82 -0.07 24.23 -19.47
N SER A 83 0.77 23.20 -19.35
CA SER A 83 2.12 23.34 -18.80
C SER A 83 3.09 23.97 -19.82
N PHE A 84 4.37 24.12 -19.43
CA PHE A 84 5.44 24.50 -20.35
C PHE A 84 5.92 23.34 -21.26
N TYR A 85 5.47 22.10 -20.98
CA TYR A 85 5.95 20.90 -21.65
C TYR A 85 5.01 20.47 -22.78
N ARG A 86 5.45 20.70 -24.01
CA ARG A 86 4.74 20.29 -25.22
C ARG A 86 4.67 18.77 -25.29
N VAL A 87 3.54 18.21 -25.72
CA VAL A 87 3.42 16.75 -25.91
C VAL A 87 4.48 16.25 -26.89
N ASN A 88 5.08 15.10 -26.58
CA ASN A 88 6.23 14.50 -27.29
C ASN A 88 7.56 15.28 -27.22
N SER A 89 7.68 16.35 -26.41
CA SER A 89 8.96 17.07 -26.24
C SER A 89 9.81 16.54 -25.08
N VAL A 90 9.17 15.95 -24.07
CA VAL A 90 9.79 15.37 -22.87
C VAL A 90 9.03 14.11 -22.45
N ASN A 91 9.62 13.32 -21.56
CA ASN A 91 8.89 12.33 -20.79
C ASN A 91 8.28 13.03 -19.56
N PRO A 92 6.95 13.09 -19.40
CA PRO A 92 6.30 13.88 -18.34
C PRO A 92 6.68 13.43 -16.92
N GLN A 93 6.96 12.13 -16.73
CA GLN A 93 7.37 11.59 -15.44
C GLN A 93 8.77 12.08 -15.01
N ASP A 94 9.70 12.20 -15.96
CA ASP A 94 11.08 12.63 -15.69
C ASP A 94 11.17 14.12 -15.31
N VAL A 95 10.12 14.90 -15.63
CA VAL A 95 10.02 16.33 -15.33
C VAL A 95 9.07 16.63 -14.17
N GLY A 96 8.61 15.61 -13.45
CA GLY A 96 7.80 15.75 -12.24
C GLY A 96 6.37 16.23 -12.49
N LEU A 97 5.79 15.92 -13.65
CA LEU A 97 4.35 16.09 -13.83
C LEU A 97 3.59 14.96 -13.14
N ASP A 98 2.38 15.27 -12.68
CA ASP A 98 1.44 14.28 -12.14
C ASP A 98 0.56 13.72 -13.26
N SER A 99 0.32 12.42 -13.27
CA SER A 99 -0.69 11.78 -14.13
C SER A 99 -2.10 11.97 -13.55
N GLY A 100 -3.15 11.68 -14.33
CA GLY A 100 -4.54 11.68 -13.87
C GLY A 100 -5.15 13.06 -13.61
N GLN A 101 -4.57 14.13 -14.14
CA GLN A 101 -5.06 15.50 -13.91
C GLN A 101 -6.42 15.73 -14.59
N ARG A 102 -7.51 15.82 -13.82
CA ARG A 102 -8.88 16.08 -14.32
C ARG A 102 -9.47 17.37 -13.73
N ILE A 103 -10.62 17.81 -14.27
CA ILE A 103 -11.43 18.88 -13.68
C ILE A 103 -11.85 18.55 -12.24
N SER A 104 -12.55 19.44 -11.53
CA SER A 104 -13.03 19.13 -10.18
C SER A 104 -14.38 18.41 -10.19
N LEU A 105 -14.71 17.64 -9.13
CA LEU A 105 -16.04 17.02 -8.96
C LEU A 105 -17.17 18.03 -9.06
N SER A 106 -16.99 19.19 -8.45
CA SER A 106 -17.97 20.27 -8.49
C SER A 106 -18.17 20.82 -9.90
N GLU A 107 -17.10 20.91 -10.68
CA GLU A 107 -17.16 21.37 -12.08
C GLU A 107 -17.83 20.34 -12.98
N TYR A 108 -17.52 19.05 -12.78
CA TYR A 108 -18.19 17.96 -13.48
C TYR A 108 -19.70 17.91 -13.17
N LYS A 109 -20.08 17.93 -11.88
CA LYS A 109 -21.49 17.95 -11.46
C LYS A 109 -22.24 19.17 -12.03
N LEU A 110 -21.57 20.33 -12.11
CA LEU A 110 -22.14 21.52 -12.74
C LEU A 110 -22.39 21.32 -14.24
N LYS A 111 -21.41 20.77 -14.98
CA LYS A 111 -21.57 20.45 -16.41
C LYS A 111 -22.74 19.50 -16.65
N LYS A 112 -22.82 18.40 -15.88
CA LYS A 112 -23.95 17.45 -15.92
C LYS A 112 -25.29 18.14 -15.62
N GLN A 113 -25.37 18.93 -14.54
CA GLN A 113 -26.59 19.64 -14.18
C GLN A 113 -27.05 20.58 -15.30
N VAL A 114 -26.13 21.34 -15.91
CA VAL A 114 -26.42 22.26 -17.02
C VAL A 114 -26.84 21.52 -18.30
N TYR A 115 -26.28 20.33 -18.54
CA TYR A 115 -26.66 19.47 -19.66
C TYR A 115 -28.10 18.95 -19.51
N LEU A 116 -28.51 18.61 -18.28
CA LEU A 116 -29.82 18.03 -17.97
C LEU A 116 -30.93 19.04 -17.61
N GLU A 117 -30.59 20.31 -17.32
CA GLU A 117 -31.53 21.31 -16.77
C GLU A 117 -32.83 21.50 -17.55
N ASN A 118 -32.80 21.31 -18.88
CA ASN A 118 -33.94 21.54 -19.77
C ASN A 118 -34.40 20.27 -20.51
N VAL A 119 -33.93 19.10 -20.06
CA VAL A 119 -34.28 17.81 -20.64
C VAL A 119 -35.54 17.29 -19.95
N GLU A 120 -36.58 17.03 -20.73
CA GLU A 120 -37.73 16.24 -20.26
C GLU A 120 -37.48 14.79 -20.68
N TYR A 121 -37.43 13.86 -19.73
CA TYR A 121 -37.22 12.46 -20.04
C TYR A 121 -38.52 11.81 -20.50
N ARG A 122 -38.46 11.13 -21.65
CA ARG A 122 -39.46 10.19 -22.16
C ARG A 122 -38.77 8.86 -22.43
N ASP A 123 -39.57 7.82 -22.37
CA ASP A 123 -39.18 6.46 -22.72
C ASP A 123 -40.02 6.00 -23.92
N ALA A 124 -39.38 5.39 -24.90
CA ALA A 124 -40.03 4.67 -25.98
C ALA A 124 -40.70 3.39 -25.42
N PRO A 125 -41.71 2.84 -26.12
CA PRO A 125 -42.38 1.65 -25.65
C PRO A 125 -41.42 0.46 -25.56
N THR A 126 -41.50 -0.24 -24.44
CA THR A 126 -40.70 -1.44 -24.14
C THR A 126 -41.34 -2.72 -24.68
N LEU A 127 -42.56 -2.65 -25.21
CA LEU A 127 -43.33 -3.78 -25.75
C LEU A 127 -43.75 -3.51 -27.19
N GLY A 128 -43.93 -4.56 -27.97
CA GLY A 128 -44.43 -4.48 -29.34
C GLY A 128 -43.32 -4.21 -30.34
N THR A 129 -43.54 -3.25 -31.24
CA THR A 129 -42.59 -2.93 -32.31
C THR A 129 -42.21 -1.48 -32.23
N VAL A 130 -40.91 -1.18 -32.15
CA VAL A 130 -40.36 0.17 -32.29
C VAL A 130 -39.66 0.27 -33.63
N ASN A 131 -40.02 1.28 -34.42
CA ASN A 131 -39.40 1.55 -35.72
C ASN A 131 -38.39 2.71 -35.58
N ASN A 132 -37.18 2.38 -35.17
CA ASN A 132 -36.06 3.31 -35.06
C ASN A 132 -35.71 3.93 -36.42
N LEU A 133 -35.50 5.25 -36.47
CA LEU A 133 -35.04 5.93 -37.67
C LEU A 133 -33.53 6.20 -37.56
N ASN A 134 -32.71 5.63 -38.45
CA ASN A 134 -31.29 5.92 -38.52
C ASN A 134 -30.97 6.90 -39.66
N VAL A 135 -30.48 8.08 -39.31
CA VAL A 135 -30.18 9.20 -40.21
C VAL A 135 -28.66 9.37 -40.35
N PHE A 136 -28.16 9.23 -41.58
CA PHE A 136 -26.73 9.33 -41.88
C PHE A 136 -26.35 10.80 -42.15
N ILE A 137 -25.33 11.30 -41.44
CA ILE A 137 -24.88 12.69 -41.53
C ILE A 137 -23.39 12.77 -41.92
N ARG A 138 -23.05 13.69 -42.81
CA ARG A 138 -21.67 14.12 -43.08
C ARG A 138 -21.57 15.65 -43.15
N PHE A 139 -20.35 16.18 -43.04
CA PHE A 139 -20.12 17.63 -43.09
C PHE A 139 -19.61 18.11 -44.45
N ASP A 140 -19.65 19.43 -44.68
CA ASP A 140 -19.09 20.01 -45.90
C ASP A 140 -17.59 19.68 -46.05
N GLY A 141 -17.20 19.36 -47.28
CA GLY A 141 -15.85 18.92 -47.61
C GLY A 141 -15.53 17.45 -47.32
N GLU A 142 -16.44 16.68 -46.70
CA GLU A 142 -16.26 15.24 -46.47
C GLU A 142 -16.84 14.39 -47.61
N GLU A 143 -16.18 13.27 -47.94
CA GLU A 143 -16.72 12.31 -48.91
C GLU A 143 -17.95 11.55 -48.34
N GLU A 144 -18.64 10.74 -49.15
CA GLU A 144 -19.72 9.85 -48.69
C GLU A 144 -19.19 8.63 -47.94
N PHE A 145 -20.03 8.03 -47.09
CA PHE A 145 -19.68 6.88 -46.23
C PHE A 145 -18.94 5.80 -47.03
N PRO A 146 -17.78 5.30 -46.53
CA PRO A 146 -16.89 4.44 -47.30
C PRO A 146 -17.48 3.05 -47.56
N ASN A 147 -18.37 2.56 -46.69
CA ASN A 147 -19.04 1.28 -46.84
C ASN A 147 -20.47 1.43 -47.37
N SER A 148 -21.04 0.36 -47.92
CA SER A 148 -22.40 0.35 -48.44
C SER A 148 -23.44 0.43 -47.31
N ARG A 149 -24.67 0.85 -47.61
CA ARG A 149 -25.76 0.86 -46.62
C ARG A 149 -25.99 -0.53 -46.01
N ALA A 150 -25.88 -1.59 -46.82
CA ALA A 150 -25.94 -2.97 -46.33
C ALA A 150 -24.90 -3.31 -45.25
N TYR A 151 -23.72 -2.68 -45.25
CA TYR A 151 -22.72 -2.89 -44.20
C TYR A 151 -23.18 -2.27 -42.88
N TYR A 152 -23.69 -1.04 -42.91
CA TYR A 152 -24.19 -0.35 -41.72
C TYR A 152 -25.53 -0.90 -41.22
N ASP A 153 -26.30 -1.56 -42.08
CA ASP A 153 -27.56 -2.22 -41.72
C ASP A 153 -27.34 -3.47 -40.85
N VAL A 154 -26.21 -4.15 -40.99
CA VAL A 154 -25.92 -5.40 -40.25
C VAL A 154 -25.99 -5.21 -38.72
N PRO A 155 -25.31 -4.22 -38.11
CA PRO A 155 -25.42 -4.00 -36.66
C PRO A 155 -26.81 -3.59 -36.16
N PHE A 156 -27.70 -3.11 -37.04
CA PHE A 156 -29.07 -2.75 -36.66
C PHE A 156 -30.07 -3.89 -36.87
N ASN A 157 -30.08 -4.50 -38.06
CA ASN A 157 -31.20 -5.30 -38.55
C ASN A 157 -30.87 -6.76 -38.90
N ASN A 158 -29.64 -7.24 -38.69
CA ASN A 158 -29.32 -8.64 -38.98
C ASN A 158 -30.15 -9.59 -38.09
N PRO A 159 -31.10 -10.39 -38.64
CA PRO A 159 -32.01 -11.22 -37.85
C PRO A 159 -31.34 -12.45 -37.23
N ASP A 160 -30.15 -12.84 -37.69
CA ASP A 160 -29.39 -13.95 -37.13
C ASP A 160 -28.37 -13.47 -36.06
N GLY A 161 -28.34 -12.17 -35.78
CA GLY A 161 -27.45 -11.55 -34.81
C GLY A 161 -25.94 -11.60 -35.15
N PRO A 162 -25.09 -10.92 -34.36
CA PRO A 162 -25.47 -9.89 -33.38
C PRO A 162 -25.96 -8.62 -34.10
N SER A 163 -27.06 -8.06 -33.64
CA SER A 163 -27.64 -6.78 -34.08
C SER A 163 -28.53 -6.20 -32.98
N MET A 164 -28.89 -4.92 -33.07
CA MET A 164 -29.85 -4.27 -32.17
C MET A 164 -31.22 -4.97 -32.21
N LEU A 165 -31.72 -5.31 -33.40
CA LEU A 165 -32.94 -6.09 -33.59
C LEU A 165 -32.88 -7.42 -32.83
N HIS A 166 -31.88 -8.25 -33.11
CA HIS A 166 -31.75 -9.58 -32.50
C HIS A 166 -31.51 -9.50 -31.00
N TYR A 167 -30.78 -8.48 -30.53
CA TYR A 167 -30.49 -8.29 -29.11
C TYR A 167 -31.77 -8.04 -28.33
N PHE A 168 -32.56 -7.03 -28.72
CA PHE A 168 -33.80 -6.71 -28.04
C PHE A 168 -34.86 -7.79 -28.21
N GLU A 169 -34.90 -8.52 -29.33
CA GLU A 169 -35.76 -9.70 -29.46
C GLU A 169 -35.39 -10.80 -28.44
N GLU A 170 -34.09 -11.09 -28.26
CA GLU A 170 -33.62 -12.12 -27.33
C GLU A 170 -33.81 -11.71 -25.87
N VAL A 171 -33.29 -10.55 -25.46
CA VAL A 171 -33.28 -10.13 -24.05
C VAL A 171 -34.66 -9.76 -23.53
N SER A 172 -35.61 -9.39 -24.40
CA SER A 172 -37.01 -9.12 -24.06
C SER A 172 -37.93 -10.34 -24.11
N TYR A 173 -37.41 -11.54 -24.39
CA TYR A 173 -38.22 -12.76 -24.57
C TYR A 173 -39.21 -12.68 -25.74
N ASN A 174 -38.82 -12.02 -26.84
CA ASN A 174 -39.64 -11.72 -28.02
C ASN A 174 -40.82 -10.76 -27.73
N LEU A 175 -40.72 -9.94 -26.69
CA LEU A 175 -41.75 -8.94 -26.36
C LEU A 175 -41.52 -7.61 -27.07
N LEU A 176 -40.28 -7.30 -27.45
CA LEU A 176 -39.90 -6.10 -28.17
C LEU A 176 -39.18 -6.47 -29.48
N THR A 177 -39.65 -5.90 -30.59
CA THR A 177 -38.98 -5.94 -31.89
C THR A 177 -38.54 -4.53 -32.25
N VAL A 178 -37.25 -4.34 -32.56
CA VAL A 178 -36.69 -3.03 -32.90
C VAL A 178 -36.20 -3.04 -34.35
N ASN A 179 -37.02 -2.50 -35.26
CA ASN A 179 -36.63 -2.37 -36.67
C ASN A 179 -35.94 -1.02 -36.87
N THR A 180 -34.86 -0.99 -37.65
CA THR A 180 -34.21 0.28 -38.03
C THR A 180 -34.42 0.60 -39.50
N PHE A 181 -34.92 1.80 -39.78
CA PHE A 181 -35.07 2.31 -41.15
C PHE A 181 -34.01 3.36 -41.44
N HIS A 182 -33.49 3.32 -42.66
CA HIS A 182 -32.26 3.97 -43.03
C HIS A 182 -32.51 5.16 -43.96
N PHE A 183 -32.08 6.34 -43.53
CA PHE A 183 -32.28 7.60 -44.26
C PHE A 183 -30.96 8.36 -44.48
N PRO A 184 -30.84 9.17 -45.55
CA PRO A 184 -31.78 9.26 -46.68
C PRO A 184 -31.86 7.96 -47.49
N GLN A 185 -32.96 7.74 -48.21
CA GLN A 185 -33.20 6.48 -48.93
C GLN A 185 -32.23 6.29 -50.09
N CYS A 186 -31.52 5.15 -50.11
CA CYS A 186 -30.66 4.77 -51.22
C CYS A 186 -30.70 3.27 -51.51
N ASP A 187 -30.11 2.88 -52.64
CA ASP A 187 -29.82 1.47 -52.91
C ASP A 187 -28.82 0.93 -51.89
N PHE A 188 -29.05 -0.29 -51.40
CA PHE A 188 -28.26 -0.92 -50.34
C PHE A 188 -26.78 -1.14 -50.70
N SER A 189 -26.44 -1.15 -52.00
CA SER A 189 -25.06 -1.22 -52.50
C SER A 189 -24.31 0.11 -52.47
N THR A 190 -25.02 1.22 -52.23
CA THR A 190 -24.47 2.57 -52.06
C THR A 190 -24.70 3.06 -50.64
N ASN A 191 -24.14 4.22 -50.28
CA ASN A 191 -24.54 4.92 -49.08
C ASN A 191 -24.55 6.43 -49.37
N ILE A 192 -25.67 7.08 -49.04
CA ILE A 192 -25.82 8.54 -49.13
C ILE A 192 -26.14 9.08 -47.74
N SER A 193 -25.82 10.35 -47.51
CA SER A 193 -26.05 11.01 -46.24
C SER A 193 -26.59 12.42 -46.44
N TYR A 194 -27.23 12.97 -45.40
CA TYR A 194 -27.43 14.41 -45.31
C TYR A 194 -26.06 15.07 -45.18
N GLN A 195 -25.77 16.01 -46.07
CA GLN A 195 -24.56 16.83 -46.01
C GLN A 195 -24.91 18.18 -45.40
N ASP A 196 -24.34 18.48 -44.24
CA ASP A 196 -24.49 19.79 -43.62
C ASP A 196 -23.79 20.90 -44.43
N GLU A 197 -24.31 22.13 -44.34
CA GLU A 197 -23.73 23.28 -45.04
C GLU A 197 -22.38 23.74 -44.45
N TYR A 198 -22.08 23.38 -43.20
CA TYR A 198 -20.84 23.71 -42.52
C TYR A 198 -19.85 22.54 -42.49
N PRO A 199 -18.53 22.83 -42.55
CA PRO A 199 -17.50 21.81 -42.35
C PRO A 199 -17.46 21.39 -40.88
N ARG A 200 -16.92 20.18 -40.59
CA ARG A 200 -16.82 19.62 -39.23
C ARG A 200 -16.16 20.57 -38.22
N ASP A 201 -15.21 21.40 -38.65
CA ASP A 201 -14.51 22.38 -37.82
C ASP A 201 -15.46 23.43 -37.19
N TYR A 202 -16.62 23.68 -37.80
CA TYR A 202 -17.70 24.48 -37.21
C TYR A 202 -18.31 23.82 -35.96
N TYR A 203 -18.26 22.50 -35.84
CA TYR A 203 -18.79 21.76 -34.69
C TYR A 203 -17.71 21.42 -33.65
N LYS A 204 -16.54 22.06 -33.75
CA LYS A 204 -15.41 21.92 -32.80
C LYS A 204 -15.22 23.19 -31.97
N PRO A 205 -14.57 23.13 -30.80
CA PRO A 205 -14.21 24.33 -30.04
C PRO A 205 -13.41 25.35 -30.87
N TYR A 206 -13.64 26.62 -30.58
CA TYR A 206 -12.95 27.75 -31.17
C TYR A 206 -11.49 27.83 -30.69
N ASN A 207 -10.56 27.99 -31.63
CA ASN A 207 -9.19 28.39 -31.35
C ASN A 207 -8.77 29.44 -32.40
N GLU A 208 -8.27 30.60 -31.97
CA GLU A 208 -7.96 31.70 -32.88
C GLU A 208 -6.96 31.32 -33.99
N ILE A 209 -6.07 30.36 -33.72
CA ILE A 209 -5.00 29.94 -34.62
C ILE A 209 -5.41 28.68 -35.40
N THR A 210 -5.89 27.64 -34.71
CA THR A 210 -6.11 26.33 -35.32
C THR A 210 -7.55 26.06 -35.76
N ASN A 211 -8.55 26.76 -35.21
CA ASN A 211 -9.96 26.59 -35.57
C ASN A 211 -10.80 27.87 -35.34
N PRO A 212 -10.67 28.90 -36.17
CA PRO A 212 -11.34 30.20 -35.95
C PRO A 212 -12.85 30.17 -36.21
N ILE A 213 -13.39 29.08 -36.76
CA ILE A 213 -14.83 28.93 -37.06
C ILE A 213 -15.59 28.09 -36.02
N GLY A 214 -14.88 27.56 -35.01
CA GLY A 214 -15.43 26.74 -33.95
C GLY A 214 -16.41 27.46 -33.02
N TYR A 215 -17.02 26.73 -32.10
CA TYR A 215 -17.92 27.27 -31.09
C TYR A 215 -17.16 27.79 -29.86
N GLN A 216 -17.68 28.81 -29.19
CA GLN A 216 -16.98 29.53 -28.12
C GLN A 216 -17.44 29.14 -26.70
N ASN A 217 -18.60 28.49 -26.57
CA ASN A 217 -19.19 28.10 -25.29
C ASN A 217 -20.30 27.06 -25.49
N ASP A 218 -20.75 26.47 -24.39
CA ASP A 218 -21.75 25.38 -24.36
C ASP A 218 -23.09 25.77 -24.98
N ASN A 219 -23.52 27.03 -24.82
CA ASN A 219 -24.77 27.51 -25.46
C ASN A 219 -24.65 27.49 -26.99
N GLN A 220 -23.50 27.91 -27.52
CA GLN A 220 -23.25 27.87 -28.95
C GLN A 220 -23.05 26.44 -29.46
N SER A 221 -22.39 25.59 -28.66
CA SER A 221 -22.24 24.15 -28.94
C SER A 221 -23.61 23.48 -29.13
N ARG A 222 -24.46 23.54 -28.10
CA ARG A 222 -25.84 23.04 -28.09
C ARG A 222 -26.68 23.55 -29.25
N SER A 223 -26.66 24.86 -29.49
CA SER A 223 -27.44 25.45 -30.59
C SER A 223 -27.00 24.94 -31.95
N ARG A 224 -25.69 24.75 -32.18
CA ARG A 224 -25.19 24.21 -33.46
C ARG A 224 -25.62 22.75 -33.64
N GLU A 225 -25.51 21.93 -32.61
CA GLU A 225 -25.93 20.52 -32.66
C GLU A 225 -27.43 20.39 -32.94
N HIS A 226 -28.29 21.06 -32.16
CA HIS A 226 -29.72 20.95 -32.34
C HIS A 226 -30.18 21.45 -33.73
N ILE A 227 -29.53 22.48 -34.28
CA ILE A 227 -29.78 22.94 -35.65
C ILE A 227 -29.33 21.89 -36.68
N LEU A 228 -28.16 21.27 -36.50
CA LEU A 228 -27.68 20.19 -37.36
C LEU A 228 -28.69 19.03 -37.43
N LEU A 229 -29.12 18.55 -36.26
CA LEU A 229 -30.04 17.43 -36.16
C LEU A 229 -31.41 17.80 -36.72
N LYS A 230 -31.94 18.98 -36.40
CA LYS A 230 -33.17 19.51 -37.00
C LYS A 230 -33.10 19.52 -38.52
N ASN A 231 -32.03 20.08 -39.10
CA ASN A 231 -31.88 20.16 -40.56
C ASN A 231 -31.80 18.76 -41.19
N ALA A 232 -31.12 17.81 -40.53
CA ALA A 232 -31.06 16.43 -40.97
C ALA A 232 -32.45 15.76 -40.95
N ILE A 233 -33.26 16.02 -39.92
CA ILE A 233 -34.66 15.56 -39.84
C ILE A 233 -35.51 16.18 -40.94
N GLU A 234 -35.47 17.51 -41.11
CA GLU A 234 -36.22 18.22 -42.15
C GLU A 234 -35.84 17.73 -43.56
N PHE A 235 -34.58 17.35 -43.77
CA PHE A 235 -34.11 16.80 -45.04
C PHE A 235 -34.73 15.44 -45.37
N ILE A 236 -34.92 14.57 -44.37
CA ILE A 236 -35.45 13.20 -44.57
C ILE A 236 -36.95 13.09 -44.37
N ALA A 237 -37.62 14.12 -43.82
CA ALA A 237 -39.02 14.04 -43.38
C ALA A 237 -39.98 13.58 -44.48
N ASP A 238 -39.83 14.08 -45.71
CA ASP A 238 -40.67 13.70 -46.85
C ASP A 238 -40.38 12.29 -47.40
N GLU A 239 -39.27 11.66 -46.99
CA GLU A 239 -38.89 10.30 -47.39
C GLU A 239 -39.42 9.22 -46.43
N VAL A 240 -39.80 9.61 -45.20
CA VAL A 240 -40.36 8.69 -44.21
C VAL A 240 -41.82 8.38 -44.58
N PRO A 241 -42.20 7.11 -44.83
CA PRO A 241 -43.56 6.78 -45.22
C PRO A 241 -44.61 7.18 -44.16
N GLU A 242 -45.73 7.78 -44.58
CA GLU A 242 -46.84 8.16 -43.66
C GLU A 242 -47.49 6.94 -42.99
N ASP A 243 -47.34 5.74 -43.55
CA ASP A 243 -47.86 4.48 -43.01
C ASP A 243 -46.86 3.71 -42.15
N LEU A 244 -45.62 4.21 -41.99
CA LEU A 244 -44.67 3.70 -41.01
C LEU A 244 -45.05 4.23 -39.63
N ASP A 245 -45.40 3.32 -38.72
CA ASP A 245 -45.72 3.68 -37.33
C ASP A 245 -44.41 4.02 -36.60
N ILE A 246 -44.22 5.27 -36.22
CA ILE A 246 -43.01 5.77 -35.55
C ILE A 246 -43.31 6.37 -34.18
N ASP A 247 -44.55 6.22 -33.70
CA ASP A 247 -45.09 6.66 -32.41
C ASP A 247 -45.98 5.53 -31.89
N SER A 248 -45.34 4.45 -31.47
CA SER A 248 -46.01 3.17 -31.25
C SER A 248 -46.84 3.17 -29.96
N ASP A 249 -46.54 4.08 -29.02
CA ASP A 249 -47.31 4.29 -27.79
C ASP A 249 -48.33 5.45 -27.87
N ASN A 250 -48.35 6.19 -28.98
CA ASN A 250 -49.25 7.31 -29.28
C ASN A 250 -49.10 8.49 -28.30
N ASP A 251 -47.87 8.77 -27.85
CA ASP A 251 -47.56 9.91 -26.99
C ASP A 251 -47.41 11.25 -27.77
N GLY A 252 -47.39 11.19 -29.11
CA GLY A 252 -47.27 12.32 -30.03
C GLY A 252 -45.83 12.64 -30.45
N TYR A 253 -44.88 11.77 -30.11
CA TYR A 253 -43.47 11.92 -30.39
C TYR A 253 -42.92 10.70 -31.14
N VAL A 254 -41.81 10.89 -31.83
CA VAL A 254 -41.13 9.77 -32.51
C VAL A 254 -40.44 8.91 -31.46
N ASP A 255 -40.71 7.60 -31.45
CA ASP A 255 -40.22 6.63 -30.46
C ASP A 255 -38.69 6.71 -30.29
N ASN A 256 -37.93 6.65 -31.41
CA ASN A 256 -36.49 6.88 -31.38
C ASN A 256 -35.92 7.32 -32.73
N VAL A 257 -34.90 8.18 -32.69
CA VAL A 257 -34.05 8.51 -33.84
C VAL A 257 -32.59 8.30 -33.48
N THR A 258 -31.90 7.50 -34.28
CA THR A 258 -30.44 7.37 -34.26
C THR A 258 -29.81 8.26 -35.33
N PHE A 259 -28.84 9.09 -34.97
CA PHE A 259 -27.99 9.81 -35.91
C PHE A 259 -26.64 9.12 -36.03
N LEU A 260 -26.30 8.62 -37.21
CA LEU A 260 -24.98 8.07 -37.49
C LEU A 260 -24.15 9.11 -38.25
N VAL A 261 -23.24 9.76 -37.53
CA VAL A 261 -22.38 10.83 -38.05
C VAL A 261 -21.07 10.23 -38.57
N ARG A 262 -20.64 10.64 -39.77
CA ARG A 262 -19.38 10.20 -40.40
C ARG A 262 -18.18 10.46 -39.49
N GLY A 263 -17.13 9.64 -39.59
CA GLY A 263 -15.81 9.91 -39.00
C GLY A 263 -15.59 9.38 -37.57
N ILE A 264 -14.45 9.74 -36.99
CA ILE A 264 -14.04 9.41 -35.62
C ILE A 264 -14.31 10.60 -34.68
N PRO A 265 -14.47 10.37 -33.36
CA PRO A 265 -14.34 11.46 -32.41
C PRO A 265 -12.89 11.95 -32.40
N GLY A 266 -12.73 13.26 -32.47
CA GLY A 266 -11.42 13.90 -32.42
C GLY A 266 -10.97 14.16 -30.97
N ALA A 267 -9.91 14.95 -30.81
CA ALA A 267 -9.40 15.41 -29.51
C ALA A 267 -10.39 16.12 -28.59
N TRP A 268 -11.51 16.58 -29.15
CA TRP A 268 -12.36 17.62 -28.59
C TRP A 268 -13.82 17.26 -28.80
N ALA A 269 -14.13 16.02 -28.46
CA ALA A 269 -15.37 15.38 -28.86
C ALA A 269 -16.58 15.81 -28.03
N ASP A 270 -16.55 16.92 -27.28
CA ASP A 270 -17.65 17.36 -26.42
C ASP A 270 -19.03 17.46 -27.11
N LEU A 271 -19.10 17.83 -28.40
CA LEU A 271 -20.38 17.94 -29.14
C LEU A 271 -20.75 16.65 -29.88
N LEU A 272 -19.78 15.97 -30.47
CA LEU A 272 -20.03 14.79 -31.34
C LEU A 272 -19.77 13.46 -30.62
N TRP A 273 -19.50 13.48 -29.31
CA TRP A 273 -19.40 12.27 -28.49
C TRP A 273 -20.70 11.48 -28.62
N PRO A 274 -20.67 10.14 -28.73
CA PRO A 274 -21.90 9.36 -28.71
C PRO A 274 -22.68 9.60 -27.42
N HIS A 275 -23.98 9.87 -27.54
CA HIS A 275 -24.83 10.16 -26.38
C HIS A 275 -26.32 10.03 -26.72
N ARG A 276 -27.15 9.90 -25.69
CA ARG A 276 -28.60 10.15 -25.75
C ARG A 276 -28.91 11.54 -25.23
N TRP A 277 -29.69 12.34 -25.97
CA TRP A 277 -30.15 13.65 -25.50
C TRP A 277 -31.54 14.00 -26.03
N ALA A 278 -31.97 15.23 -25.78
CA ALA A 278 -33.28 15.75 -26.15
C ALA A 278 -33.15 17.03 -26.97
N LEU A 279 -33.79 17.05 -28.13
CA LEU A 279 -33.87 18.17 -29.05
C LEU A 279 -34.87 19.25 -28.54
N TYR A 280 -34.62 19.80 -27.35
CA TYR A 280 -35.57 20.72 -26.69
C TYR A 280 -35.47 22.17 -27.18
N SER A 281 -34.31 22.59 -27.71
CA SER A 281 -34.10 23.99 -28.14
C SER A 281 -34.54 24.26 -29.59
N GLU A 282 -34.83 23.21 -30.35
CA GLU A 282 -35.33 23.26 -31.72
C GLU A 282 -36.60 22.40 -31.83
N GLU A 283 -37.40 22.64 -32.86
CA GLU A 283 -38.58 21.81 -33.14
C GLU A 283 -38.42 21.18 -34.51
N ALA A 284 -38.44 19.85 -34.57
CA ALA A 284 -38.38 19.05 -35.79
C ALA A 284 -39.52 18.04 -35.79
N TYR A 285 -40.09 17.80 -36.98
CA TYR A 285 -41.27 16.95 -37.13
C TYR A 285 -41.13 15.97 -38.30
N ILE A 286 -41.63 14.75 -38.11
CA ILE A 286 -41.80 13.74 -39.15
C ILE A 286 -43.25 13.28 -39.09
N ASN A 287 -43.96 13.32 -40.22
CA ASN A 287 -45.38 12.93 -40.29
C ASN A 287 -46.30 13.62 -39.26
N GLY A 288 -45.92 14.83 -38.81
CA GLY A 288 -46.65 15.61 -37.80
C GLY A 288 -46.33 15.25 -36.33
N LEU A 289 -45.46 14.27 -36.10
CA LEU A 289 -44.98 13.83 -34.79
C LEU A 289 -43.67 14.56 -34.44
N ARG A 290 -43.45 14.87 -33.16
CA ARG A 290 -42.27 15.62 -32.73
C ARG A 290 -41.07 14.69 -32.52
N VAL A 291 -39.97 14.96 -33.20
CA VAL A 291 -38.68 14.36 -32.85
C VAL A 291 -38.13 15.10 -31.64
N TYR A 292 -37.83 14.38 -30.57
CA TYR A 292 -37.33 14.97 -29.33
C TYR A 292 -36.14 14.19 -28.80
N ASP A 293 -36.33 12.95 -28.35
CA ASP A 293 -35.21 12.13 -27.89
C ASP A 293 -34.48 11.50 -29.08
N TYR A 294 -33.16 11.43 -28.97
CA TYR A 294 -32.31 10.84 -29.99
C TYR A 294 -31.07 10.19 -29.40
N ASN A 295 -30.51 9.24 -30.16
CA ASN A 295 -29.17 8.71 -29.96
C ASN A 295 -28.23 9.26 -31.03
N LEU A 296 -27.10 9.81 -30.65
CA LEU A 296 -26.03 10.21 -31.56
C LEU A 296 -24.91 9.18 -31.52
N ASN A 297 -24.45 8.71 -32.68
CA ASN A 297 -23.40 7.72 -32.84
C ASN A 297 -22.40 8.14 -33.92
N LEU A 298 -21.17 7.63 -33.83
CA LEU A 298 -20.10 7.90 -34.79
C LEU A 298 -19.69 6.66 -35.58
N GLU A 299 -19.46 6.84 -36.88
CA GLU A 299 -19.15 5.76 -37.84
C GLU A 299 -17.85 5.00 -37.56
N GLN A 300 -16.78 5.71 -37.18
CA GLN A 300 -15.43 5.14 -37.06
C GLN A 300 -14.89 5.30 -35.64
N GLY A 301 -13.81 4.60 -35.32
CA GLY A 301 -13.06 4.78 -34.06
C GLY A 301 -13.42 3.78 -32.96
N GLY A 302 -14.20 2.73 -33.29
CA GLY A 302 -14.64 1.72 -32.33
C GLY A 302 -15.98 2.04 -31.64
N TYR A 303 -16.69 3.08 -32.10
CA TYR A 303 -17.94 3.56 -31.50
C TYR A 303 -19.20 2.97 -32.14
N PHE A 304 -19.12 2.55 -33.41
CA PHE A 304 -20.24 1.90 -34.09
C PHE A 304 -20.18 0.38 -33.87
N THR A 305 -20.65 -0.06 -32.71
CA THR A 305 -20.73 -1.48 -32.33
C THR A 305 -22.16 -1.86 -31.97
N VAL A 306 -22.49 -3.16 -31.99
CA VAL A 306 -23.81 -3.61 -31.54
C VAL A 306 -23.99 -3.28 -30.06
N GLY A 307 -22.94 -3.39 -29.26
CA GLY A 307 -22.98 -3.05 -27.83
C GLY A 307 -23.33 -1.60 -27.56
N THR A 308 -22.64 -0.65 -28.22
CA THR A 308 -22.95 0.77 -28.10
C THR A 308 -24.37 1.09 -28.56
N LEU A 309 -24.80 0.55 -29.70
CA LEU A 309 -26.18 0.76 -30.18
C LEU A 309 -27.22 0.25 -29.18
N CYS A 310 -26.98 -0.92 -28.58
CA CYS A 310 -27.91 -1.50 -27.61
C CYS A 310 -27.93 -0.72 -26.29
N HIS A 311 -26.77 -0.26 -25.82
CA HIS A 311 -26.67 0.58 -24.63
C HIS A 311 -27.43 1.91 -24.82
N GLU A 312 -27.15 2.63 -25.91
CA GLU A 312 -27.81 3.90 -26.22
C GLU A 312 -29.32 3.74 -26.45
N PHE A 313 -29.73 2.66 -27.10
CA PHE A 313 -31.15 2.38 -27.28
C PHE A 313 -31.84 2.03 -25.96
N PHE A 314 -31.14 1.38 -25.01
CA PHE A 314 -31.73 1.06 -23.71
C PHE A 314 -32.01 2.32 -22.86
N HIS A 315 -31.21 3.39 -23.02
CA HIS A 315 -31.58 4.72 -22.51
C HIS A 315 -32.86 5.26 -23.11
N SER A 316 -33.13 4.99 -24.39
CA SER A 316 -34.39 5.39 -25.03
C SER A 316 -35.58 4.64 -24.46
N LEU A 317 -35.37 3.48 -23.83
CA LEU A 317 -36.40 2.74 -23.08
C LEU A 317 -36.47 3.13 -21.59
N GLY A 318 -35.66 4.10 -21.14
CA GLY A 318 -35.68 4.62 -19.77
C GLY A 318 -34.65 4.04 -18.79
N ALA A 319 -33.75 3.17 -19.25
CA ALA A 319 -32.71 2.62 -18.38
C ALA A 319 -31.62 3.66 -18.05
N PRO A 320 -31.18 3.80 -16.80
CA PRO A 320 -30.05 4.65 -16.41
C PRO A 320 -28.72 3.91 -16.56
N ASP A 321 -27.62 4.66 -16.44
CA ASP A 321 -26.27 4.08 -16.36
C ASP A 321 -25.97 3.44 -15.00
N LEU A 322 -25.18 2.37 -15.06
CA LEU A 322 -24.68 1.63 -13.89
C LEU A 322 -23.18 1.82 -13.64
N TYR A 323 -22.45 2.56 -14.48
CA TYR A 323 -21.08 2.98 -14.20
C TYR A 323 -21.04 4.33 -13.49
N HIS A 324 -19.93 4.63 -12.82
CA HIS A 324 -19.73 5.91 -12.10
C HIS A 324 -19.21 6.99 -13.05
N TYR A 325 -19.86 8.14 -13.01
CA TYR A 325 -19.49 9.32 -13.81
C TYR A 325 -18.30 10.09 -13.23
N TRP A 326 -18.17 10.08 -11.91
CA TRP A 326 -17.14 10.84 -11.22
C TRP A 326 -16.74 10.16 -9.91
N ASP A 327 -15.87 9.16 -10.01
CA ASP A 327 -14.99 8.68 -8.95
C ASP A 327 -14.07 7.60 -9.54
N ASP A 328 -12.77 7.84 -9.69
CA ASP A 328 -11.84 6.80 -10.18
C ASP A 328 -11.17 6.00 -9.07
N ILE A 329 -11.50 6.32 -7.81
CA ILE A 329 -11.02 5.61 -6.62
C ILE A 329 -12.10 4.61 -6.14
N SER A 330 -13.38 4.94 -6.33
CA SER A 330 -14.48 4.04 -5.98
C SER A 330 -14.47 2.74 -6.81
N PRO A 331 -14.78 1.59 -6.19
CA PRO A 331 -14.95 0.33 -6.91
C PRO A 331 -16.12 0.37 -7.90
N VAL A 332 -15.93 -0.24 -9.07
CA VAL A 332 -16.97 -0.53 -10.05
C VAL A 332 -18.09 -1.33 -9.39
N ALA A 333 -19.36 -0.99 -9.66
CA ALA A 333 -20.49 -1.58 -8.95
C ALA A 333 -20.96 -2.92 -9.55
N VAL A 334 -21.16 -3.00 -10.88
CA VAL A 334 -21.72 -4.18 -11.56
C VAL A 334 -20.76 -4.75 -12.62
N GLY A 335 -20.02 -3.89 -13.30
CA GLY A 335 -19.07 -4.24 -14.36
C GLY A 335 -19.75 -4.95 -15.55
N GLY A 336 -18.98 -5.78 -16.27
CA GLY A 336 -19.44 -6.48 -17.48
C GLY A 336 -20.62 -7.44 -17.34
N TRP A 337 -21.24 -7.55 -16.17
CA TRP A 337 -22.45 -8.37 -15.98
C TRP A 337 -23.74 -7.68 -16.42
N ASP A 338 -23.69 -6.37 -16.68
CA ASP A 338 -24.79 -5.59 -17.26
C ASP A 338 -24.27 -4.68 -18.39
N VAL A 339 -25.06 -4.52 -19.45
CA VAL A 339 -24.72 -3.67 -20.60
C VAL A 339 -24.70 -2.18 -20.25
N MET A 340 -25.37 -1.79 -19.16
CA MET A 340 -25.46 -0.40 -18.68
C MET A 340 -24.27 0.02 -17.80
N ASP A 341 -23.39 -0.90 -17.41
CA ASP A 341 -22.14 -0.59 -16.70
C ASP A 341 -20.93 -0.71 -17.65
N ALA A 342 -20.84 -1.81 -18.39
CA ALA A 342 -19.82 -2.02 -19.42
C ALA A 342 -20.44 -2.61 -20.69
N SER A 343 -19.84 -2.50 -21.88
CA SER A 343 -20.36 -3.20 -23.07
C SER A 343 -19.27 -3.50 -24.09
N SER A 344 -19.25 -4.74 -24.56
CA SER A 344 -18.37 -5.20 -25.64
C SER A 344 -18.99 -5.01 -27.02
N ASP A 345 -18.18 -5.12 -28.09
CA ASP A 345 -18.63 -4.99 -29.49
C ASP A 345 -19.91 -5.79 -29.79
N ILE A 346 -19.94 -7.03 -29.26
CA ILE A 346 -21.14 -7.85 -29.11
C ILE A 346 -21.54 -7.70 -27.63
N PRO A 347 -22.72 -7.14 -27.32
CA PRO A 347 -23.08 -6.87 -25.93
C PRO A 347 -23.27 -8.16 -25.15
N GLN A 348 -23.09 -8.07 -23.84
CA GLN A 348 -23.70 -8.99 -22.90
C GLN A 348 -25.16 -8.64 -22.65
N SER A 349 -25.94 -9.57 -22.11
CA SER A 349 -27.30 -9.27 -21.65
C SER A 349 -27.29 -8.38 -20.40
N MET A 350 -28.30 -7.51 -20.26
CA MET A 350 -28.56 -6.82 -18.99
C MET A 350 -29.05 -7.76 -17.89
N SER A 351 -28.87 -7.34 -16.65
CA SER A 351 -29.34 -8.03 -15.44
C SER A 351 -30.86 -8.09 -15.37
N ALA A 352 -31.36 -9.11 -14.68
CA ALA A 352 -32.78 -9.32 -14.43
C ALA A 352 -33.41 -8.12 -13.70
N TYR A 353 -32.65 -7.46 -12.81
CA TYR A 353 -33.13 -6.25 -12.12
C TYR A 353 -33.40 -5.12 -13.10
N MET A 354 -32.50 -4.87 -14.06
CA MET A 354 -32.70 -3.82 -15.07
C MET A 354 -33.92 -4.13 -15.96
N LYS A 355 -34.10 -5.40 -16.35
CA LYS A 355 -35.32 -5.84 -17.08
C LYS A 355 -36.59 -5.65 -16.26
N TYR A 356 -36.55 -5.89 -14.95
CA TYR A 356 -37.71 -5.70 -14.06
C TYR A 356 -38.03 -4.23 -13.80
N ARG A 357 -37.00 -3.41 -13.53
CA ARG A 357 -37.16 -2.06 -13.01
C ARG A 357 -37.47 -1.04 -14.09
N TYR A 358 -36.88 -1.20 -15.27
CA TYR A 358 -36.89 -0.23 -16.36
C TYR A 358 -37.64 -0.73 -17.60
N THR A 359 -38.23 -1.93 -17.56
CA THR A 359 -39.05 -2.47 -18.66
C THR A 359 -40.22 -3.32 -18.15
N GLU A 360 -41.04 -3.78 -19.07
CA GLU A 360 -42.16 -4.68 -18.82
C GLU A 360 -41.85 -6.15 -19.18
N TRP A 361 -40.56 -6.50 -19.39
CA TRP A 361 -40.16 -7.86 -19.78
C TRP A 361 -40.16 -8.85 -18.61
N ILE A 362 -39.89 -8.37 -17.40
CA ILE A 362 -40.05 -9.10 -16.15
C ILE A 362 -41.03 -8.31 -15.29
N THR A 363 -42.24 -8.82 -15.12
CA THR A 363 -43.32 -8.06 -14.47
C THR A 363 -43.41 -8.25 -12.95
N ASP A 364 -42.76 -9.28 -12.43
CA ASP A 364 -42.83 -9.66 -11.02
C ASP A 364 -41.43 -9.83 -10.44
N LEU A 365 -41.23 -9.31 -9.23
CA LEU A 365 -40.05 -9.54 -8.40
C LEU A 365 -40.50 -10.28 -7.12
N PRO A 366 -40.61 -11.62 -7.16
CA PRO A 366 -41.16 -12.40 -6.05
C PRO A 366 -40.29 -12.25 -4.79
N ILE A 367 -40.91 -11.84 -3.69
CA ILE A 367 -40.24 -11.74 -2.40
C ILE A 367 -40.28 -13.10 -1.71
N ILE A 368 -39.10 -13.63 -1.37
CA ILE A 368 -38.96 -14.83 -0.55
C ILE A 368 -38.51 -14.41 0.85
N SER A 369 -39.28 -14.82 1.86
CA SER A 369 -39.07 -14.40 3.26
C SER A 369 -39.24 -15.53 4.27
N ILE A 370 -39.49 -16.75 3.80
CA ILE A 370 -39.69 -17.94 4.62
C ILE A 370 -38.50 -18.87 4.38
N GLY A 371 -37.95 -19.48 5.42
CA GLY A 371 -36.87 -20.43 5.28
C GLY A 371 -37.30 -21.64 4.44
N GLY A 372 -36.41 -22.12 3.57
CA GLY A 372 -36.68 -23.26 2.71
C GLY A 372 -35.85 -23.26 1.42
N THR A 373 -36.04 -24.32 0.63
CA THR A 373 -35.38 -24.50 -0.67
C THR A 373 -36.17 -23.84 -1.78
N TYR A 374 -35.50 -22.99 -2.55
CA TYR A 374 -36.05 -22.29 -3.71
C TYR A 374 -35.32 -22.73 -4.98
N GLU A 375 -36.08 -22.86 -6.07
CA GLU A 375 -35.54 -23.14 -7.40
C GLU A 375 -35.60 -21.87 -8.26
N ILE A 376 -34.57 -21.65 -9.08
CA ILE A 376 -34.43 -20.52 -10.00
C ILE A 376 -33.97 -20.99 -11.38
N ASN A 377 -34.66 -20.50 -12.42
CA ASN A 377 -34.34 -20.77 -13.82
C ASN A 377 -33.29 -19.78 -14.35
N PRO A 378 -32.53 -20.14 -15.40
CA PRO A 378 -31.60 -19.21 -16.03
C PRO A 378 -32.32 -17.97 -16.58
N LEU A 379 -31.63 -16.84 -16.65
CA LEU A 379 -32.18 -15.56 -17.13
C LEU A 379 -32.71 -15.62 -18.57
N SER A 380 -32.24 -16.58 -19.38
CA SER A 380 -32.77 -16.87 -20.72
C SER A 380 -34.22 -17.39 -20.70
N ASN A 381 -34.72 -17.85 -19.55
CA ASN A 381 -36.10 -18.25 -19.33
C ASN A 381 -36.93 -17.06 -18.77
N PRO A 382 -38.10 -16.73 -19.34
CA PRO A 382 -38.95 -15.62 -18.85
C PRO A 382 -39.66 -15.92 -17.52
N PHE A 383 -39.61 -17.15 -17.02
CA PHE A 383 -40.32 -17.55 -15.80
C PHE A 383 -39.35 -17.91 -14.69
N ASN A 384 -39.63 -17.46 -13.47
CA ASN A 384 -38.93 -17.87 -12.25
C ASN A 384 -37.41 -17.68 -12.32
N ASN A 385 -36.99 -16.53 -12.83
CA ASN A 385 -35.58 -16.19 -13.13
C ASN A 385 -35.00 -15.11 -12.21
N ILE A 386 -35.82 -14.59 -11.28
CA ILE A 386 -35.46 -13.52 -10.36
C ILE A 386 -36.14 -13.73 -9.01
N TYR A 387 -35.44 -13.43 -7.92
CA TYR A 387 -36.01 -13.35 -6.57
C TYR A 387 -35.52 -12.12 -5.83
N ARG A 388 -36.35 -11.63 -4.90
CA ARG A 388 -35.97 -10.60 -3.94
C ARG A 388 -35.96 -11.16 -2.52
N ILE A 389 -34.90 -10.85 -1.79
CA ILE A 389 -34.76 -11.09 -0.35
C ILE A 389 -34.56 -9.74 0.31
N ASN A 390 -35.44 -9.33 1.22
CA ASN A 390 -35.26 -8.06 1.92
C ASN A 390 -34.15 -8.19 2.97
N SER A 391 -33.32 -7.15 3.10
CA SER A 391 -32.46 -7.04 4.27
C SER A 391 -33.32 -7.01 5.53
N SER A 392 -32.86 -7.68 6.58
CA SER A 392 -33.47 -7.59 7.91
C SER A 392 -33.07 -6.32 8.67
N LEU A 393 -32.03 -5.62 8.20
CA LEU A 393 -31.33 -4.54 8.90
C LEU A 393 -31.58 -3.16 8.26
N SER A 394 -32.00 -3.10 7.00
CA SER A 394 -32.30 -1.84 6.29
C SER A 394 -33.49 -1.95 5.34
N ASN A 395 -33.79 -0.87 4.61
CA ASN A 395 -34.78 -0.88 3.53
C ASN A 395 -34.20 -1.39 2.19
N GLU A 396 -32.88 -1.62 2.13
CA GLU A 396 -32.24 -2.23 0.97
C GLU A 396 -32.60 -3.72 0.87
N TYR A 397 -32.35 -4.31 -0.29
CA TYR A 397 -32.68 -5.71 -0.55
C TYR A 397 -31.72 -6.35 -1.53
N PHE A 398 -31.79 -7.66 -1.60
CA PHE A 398 -30.95 -8.49 -2.44
C PHE A 398 -31.77 -9.06 -3.58
N VAL A 399 -31.19 -9.04 -4.78
CA VAL A 399 -31.78 -9.62 -5.98
C VAL A 399 -30.91 -10.77 -6.45
N LEU A 400 -31.54 -11.92 -6.64
CA LEU A 400 -30.89 -13.15 -7.11
C LEU A 400 -31.30 -13.42 -8.55
N GLU A 401 -30.33 -13.78 -9.39
CA GLU A 401 -30.55 -14.27 -10.76
C GLU A 401 -29.60 -15.43 -11.06
N TYR A 402 -29.98 -16.32 -11.98
CA TYR A 402 -29.11 -17.39 -12.45
C TYR A 402 -28.65 -17.10 -13.89
N ARG A 403 -27.34 -17.05 -14.12
CA ARG A 403 -26.74 -16.80 -15.43
C ARG A 403 -26.01 -18.04 -15.94
N VAL A 404 -26.19 -18.31 -17.24
CA VAL A 404 -25.56 -19.43 -17.97
C VAL A 404 -24.89 -18.87 -19.23
N LYS A 405 -23.64 -19.25 -19.47
CA LYS A 405 -22.78 -18.82 -20.59
C LYS A 405 -23.19 -19.50 -21.90
N GLU A 406 -24.36 -19.16 -22.39
CA GLU A 406 -24.91 -19.69 -23.65
C GLU A 406 -25.30 -18.58 -24.64
N GLY A 407 -25.66 -18.96 -25.86
CA GLY A 407 -26.11 -17.99 -26.87
C GLY A 407 -25.03 -17.01 -27.34
N ILE A 408 -25.48 -15.90 -27.92
CA ILE A 408 -24.62 -14.89 -28.54
C ILE A 408 -24.20 -13.83 -27.53
N TYR A 409 -25.06 -13.52 -26.55
CA TYR A 409 -24.88 -12.40 -25.63
C TYR A 409 -24.36 -12.82 -24.25
N GLU A 410 -24.93 -13.84 -23.60
CA GLU A 410 -24.47 -14.27 -22.26
C GLU A 410 -23.00 -14.70 -22.24
N ILE A 411 -22.50 -15.29 -23.33
CA ILE A 411 -21.08 -15.69 -23.44
C ILE A 411 -20.08 -14.52 -23.30
N ASN A 412 -20.54 -13.27 -23.46
CA ASN A 412 -19.69 -12.07 -23.32
C ASN A 412 -19.65 -11.52 -21.89
N THR A 413 -20.43 -12.06 -20.95
CA THR A 413 -20.32 -11.68 -19.53
C THR A 413 -18.92 -12.06 -18.96
N PRO A 414 -18.46 -11.50 -17.83
CA PRO A 414 -17.14 -11.77 -17.24
C PRO A 414 -16.94 -13.23 -16.81
N GLY A 415 -15.71 -13.74 -16.96
CA GLY A 415 -15.36 -15.10 -16.52
C GLY A 415 -15.91 -16.21 -17.42
N GLY A 416 -15.70 -17.46 -16.99
CA GLY A 416 -16.07 -18.66 -17.75
C GLY A 416 -17.09 -19.56 -17.06
N ASP A 417 -17.65 -19.12 -15.93
CA ASP A 417 -18.45 -19.95 -15.05
C ASP A 417 -19.94 -19.57 -15.09
N ASP A 418 -20.78 -20.58 -14.91
CA ASP A 418 -22.24 -20.45 -14.75
C ASP A 418 -22.58 -20.46 -13.27
N GLY A 419 -23.60 -19.71 -12.85
CA GLY A 419 -24.05 -19.77 -11.46
C GLY A 419 -24.99 -18.66 -11.04
N LEU A 420 -25.35 -18.71 -9.76
CA LEU A 420 -26.20 -17.73 -9.11
C LEU A 420 -25.42 -16.42 -8.92
N LEU A 421 -26.00 -15.30 -9.30
CA LEU A 421 -25.52 -13.97 -8.98
C LEU A 421 -26.41 -13.31 -7.94
N ILE A 422 -25.79 -12.51 -7.08
CA ILE A 422 -26.44 -11.85 -5.96
C ILE A 422 -26.10 -10.37 -6.03
N TYR A 423 -27.11 -9.53 -6.12
CA TYR A 423 -26.98 -8.08 -6.18
C TYR A 423 -27.55 -7.44 -4.92
N ARG A 424 -26.93 -6.38 -4.43
CA ARG A 424 -27.53 -5.42 -3.50
C ARG A 424 -28.28 -4.37 -4.31
N VAL A 425 -29.45 -3.99 -3.83
CA VAL A 425 -30.30 -2.95 -4.42
C VAL A 425 -30.65 -1.88 -3.39
N ASN A 426 -30.38 -0.63 -3.73
CA ASN A 426 -30.85 0.57 -3.05
C ASN A 426 -31.72 1.41 -3.99
N ASP A 427 -33.03 1.13 -3.98
CA ASP A 427 -34.02 1.74 -4.88
C ASP A 427 -34.37 3.20 -4.56
N SER A 428 -33.63 3.83 -3.63
CA SER A 428 -33.67 5.29 -3.43
C SER A 428 -32.89 6.05 -4.50
N PHE A 429 -32.09 5.34 -5.31
CA PHE A 429 -31.31 5.88 -6.43
C PHE A 429 -31.87 5.38 -7.77
N ASN A 430 -31.43 5.99 -8.86
CA ASN A 430 -31.83 5.67 -10.24
C ASN A 430 -30.54 5.64 -11.08
N GLY A 431 -30.00 4.43 -11.27
CA GLY A 431 -28.66 4.17 -11.76
C GLY A 431 -27.56 4.42 -10.74
N ASN A 432 -26.33 4.13 -11.15
CA ASN A 432 -25.11 4.34 -10.36
C ASN A 432 -24.31 5.55 -10.86
N GLY A 433 -24.80 6.28 -11.86
CA GLY A 433 -24.07 7.40 -12.48
C GLY A 433 -23.45 8.38 -11.47
N ASN A 434 -24.09 8.66 -10.34
CA ASN A 434 -23.55 9.62 -9.36
C ASN A 434 -22.41 9.08 -8.48
N GLY A 435 -21.98 7.83 -8.66
CA GLY A 435 -21.04 7.14 -7.78
C GLY A 435 -21.67 6.81 -6.42
N PRO A 436 -20.98 6.07 -5.54
CA PRO A 436 -21.58 5.54 -4.32
C PRO A 436 -22.28 6.64 -3.51
N PRO A 437 -23.50 6.39 -2.98
CA PRO A 437 -24.26 5.15 -3.05
C PRO A 437 -24.73 4.69 -4.45
N ASP A 438 -24.57 3.39 -4.72
CA ASP A 438 -25.05 2.74 -5.94
C ASP A 438 -26.48 2.22 -5.78
N GLU A 439 -27.30 2.36 -6.82
CA GLU A 439 -28.58 1.67 -6.92
C GLU A 439 -28.36 0.16 -6.95
N LEU A 440 -27.47 -0.33 -7.82
CA LEU A 440 -27.22 -1.75 -8.03
C LEU A 440 -25.74 -2.08 -7.84
N TYR A 441 -25.44 -3.08 -7.01
CA TYR A 441 -24.07 -3.55 -6.76
C TYR A 441 -24.03 -5.09 -6.79
N LEU A 442 -23.08 -5.69 -7.51
CA LEU A 442 -22.93 -7.14 -7.61
C LEU A 442 -21.93 -7.69 -6.57
N TYR A 443 -22.30 -8.67 -5.76
CA TYR A 443 -21.33 -9.32 -4.87
C TYR A 443 -20.36 -10.23 -5.62
N ARG A 444 -19.07 -10.10 -5.33
CA ARG A 444 -17.99 -10.89 -5.93
C ARG A 444 -16.78 -11.05 -5.00
N PRO A 445 -15.99 -12.13 -5.11
CA PRO A 445 -14.88 -12.40 -4.20
C PRO A 445 -13.92 -11.22 -4.06
N ASN A 446 -13.53 -10.91 -2.83
CA ASN A 446 -12.67 -9.79 -2.42
C ASN A 446 -13.21 -8.38 -2.79
N GLY A 447 -14.48 -8.28 -3.18
CA GLY A 447 -15.16 -7.00 -3.41
C GLY A 447 -15.61 -6.40 -2.08
N THR A 448 -15.28 -5.14 -1.84
CA THR A 448 -15.69 -4.37 -0.65
C THR A 448 -16.08 -2.95 -1.07
N ILE A 449 -16.53 -2.11 -0.15
CA ILE A 449 -16.76 -0.68 -0.43
C ILE A 449 -15.51 0.06 -0.94
N ASN A 450 -14.31 -0.51 -0.76
CA ASN A 450 -13.03 0.07 -1.16
C ASN A 450 -12.26 -0.80 -2.18
N SER A 451 -12.79 -1.96 -2.60
CA SER A 451 -12.10 -2.91 -3.49
C SER A 451 -13.02 -3.41 -4.60
N ASN A 452 -12.50 -3.43 -5.83
CA ASN A 452 -13.20 -3.99 -7.00
C ASN A 452 -13.49 -5.50 -6.88
N GLY A 453 -12.64 -6.26 -6.17
CA GLY A 453 -12.73 -7.72 -6.17
C GLY A 453 -12.59 -8.32 -7.57
N SER A 454 -13.08 -9.56 -7.75
CA SER A 454 -12.99 -10.30 -9.02
C SER A 454 -14.35 -10.54 -9.66
N PHE A 455 -14.72 -9.73 -10.67
CA PHE A 455 -15.99 -9.89 -11.41
C PHE A 455 -16.14 -11.26 -12.10
N ALA A 456 -15.05 -11.85 -12.56
CA ALA A 456 -15.07 -13.18 -13.18
C ALA A 456 -15.49 -14.28 -12.18
N GLY A 457 -15.24 -14.06 -10.88
CA GLY A 457 -15.60 -14.98 -9.81
C GLY A 457 -16.94 -14.69 -9.16
N ALA A 458 -17.79 -13.82 -9.71
CA ALA A 458 -19.11 -13.51 -9.14
C ALA A 458 -20.07 -14.71 -9.03
N PRO A 459 -20.13 -15.67 -9.99
CA PRO A 459 -21.09 -16.80 -9.95
C PRO A 459 -20.88 -17.77 -8.78
N PHE A 460 -21.95 -18.02 -8.01
CA PHE A 460 -21.99 -19.04 -6.96
C PHE A 460 -22.51 -20.37 -7.51
N SER A 461 -21.83 -21.48 -7.21
CA SER A 461 -22.29 -22.85 -7.46
C SER A 461 -21.49 -23.86 -6.64
N SER A 462 -22.04 -25.06 -6.41
CA SER A 462 -21.32 -26.09 -5.65
C SER A 462 -20.03 -26.58 -6.33
N SER A 463 -20.00 -26.65 -7.66
CA SER A 463 -18.81 -27.03 -8.44
C SER A 463 -17.64 -26.06 -8.29
N LEU A 464 -17.93 -24.80 -7.95
CA LEU A 464 -16.93 -23.76 -7.67
C LEU A 464 -16.54 -23.70 -6.18
N GLY A 465 -17.15 -24.54 -5.34
CA GLY A 465 -16.99 -24.49 -3.88
C GLY A 465 -17.65 -23.28 -3.22
N ARG A 466 -18.52 -22.54 -3.94
CA ARG A 466 -19.18 -21.32 -3.46
C ARG A 466 -20.66 -21.60 -3.22
N THR A 467 -20.94 -22.24 -2.10
CA THR A 467 -22.28 -22.79 -1.77
C THR A 467 -23.08 -21.94 -0.78
N GLN A 468 -22.50 -20.86 -0.27
CA GLN A 468 -23.06 -20.02 0.79
C GLN A 468 -22.82 -18.53 0.51
N PHE A 469 -23.71 -17.67 1.00
CA PHE A 469 -23.58 -16.21 0.99
C PHE A 469 -24.29 -15.61 2.21
N ASN A 470 -23.52 -14.94 3.06
CA ASN A 470 -23.97 -14.24 4.27
C ASN A 470 -22.93 -13.19 4.73
N ASP A 471 -23.14 -12.59 5.90
CA ASP A 471 -22.30 -11.51 6.44
C ASP A 471 -20.85 -11.97 6.77
N GLY A 472 -20.62 -13.27 7.03
CA GLY A 472 -19.32 -13.86 7.33
C GLY A 472 -18.60 -14.53 6.16
N THR A 473 -19.23 -14.68 4.99
CA THR A 473 -18.61 -15.31 3.80
C THR A 473 -17.71 -14.35 3.01
N ASN A 474 -16.99 -14.85 1.99
CA ASN A 474 -16.32 -14.02 0.97
C ASN A 474 -16.93 -14.28 -0.43
N PRO A 475 -17.58 -13.29 -1.06
CA PRO A 475 -17.82 -11.93 -0.58
C PRO A 475 -18.70 -11.88 0.66
N ASN A 476 -18.44 -10.90 1.54
CA ASN A 476 -19.30 -10.63 2.68
C ASN A 476 -20.54 -9.86 2.22
N CYS A 477 -21.66 -10.13 2.88
CA CYS A 477 -22.91 -9.44 2.63
C CYS A 477 -22.91 -8.08 3.36
N PHE A 478 -22.72 -6.97 2.64
CA PHE A 478 -22.64 -5.62 3.21
C PHE A 478 -23.58 -4.63 2.50
N LEU A 479 -24.19 -3.70 3.24
CA LEU A 479 -25.10 -2.67 2.73
C LEU A 479 -24.36 -1.45 2.15
N THR A 480 -25.10 -0.48 1.61
CA THR A 480 -24.54 0.76 1.04
C THR A 480 -23.54 1.45 1.98
N ASP A 481 -23.81 1.46 3.28
CA ASP A 481 -23.01 2.13 4.31
C ASP A 481 -21.87 1.26 4.88
N GLY A 482 -21.70 0.04 4.36
CA GLY A 482 -20.70 -0.93 4.83
C GLY A 482 -21.15 -1.76 6.04
N SER A 483 -22.35 -1.53 6.59
CA SER A 483 -22.92 -2.39 7.62
C SER A 483 -23.33 -3.76 7.07
N GLU A 484 -23.60 -4.72 7.94
CA GLU A 484 -23.98 -6.08 7.57
C GLU A 484 -25.32 -6.11 6.81
N GLY A 485 -25.44 -7.03 5.85
CA GLY A 485 -26.60 -7.15 4.99
C GLY A 485 -27.75 -7.97 5.58
N GLY A 486 -27.44 -8.90 6.48
CA GLY A 486 -28.42 -9.62 7.27
C GLY A 486 -29.27 -10.59 6.45
N ILE A 487 -28.64 -11.37 5.55
CA ILE A 487 -29.24 -12.51 4.87
C ILE A 487 -28.33 -13.73 4.95
N ASN A 488 -28.90 -14.93 4.87
CA ASN A 488 -28.13 -16.18 4.86
C ASN A 488 -28.67 -17.15 3.80
N ILE A 489 -27.88 -17.37 2.75
CA ILE A 489 -28.17 -18.30 1.66
C ILE A 489 -27.16 -19.45 1.78
N SER A 490 -27.65 -20.68 1.67
CA SER A 490 -26.82 -21.89 1.75
C SER A 490 -27.26 -22.94 0.73
N ASN A 491 -26.51 -24.05 0.67
CA ASN A 491 -26.81 -25.21 -0.20
C ASN A 491 -27.07 -24.82 -1.66
N ILE A 492 -26.34 -23.82 -2.19
CA ILE A 492 -26.42 -23.44 -3.59
C ILE A 492 -25.94 -24.63 -4.44
N SER A 493 -26.81 -25.12 -5.32
CA SER A 493 -26.57 -26.32 -6.13
C SER A 493 -25.55 -26.08 -7.26
N ASP A 494 -25.27 -27.14 -8.02
CA ASP A 494 -24.53 -27.04 -9.28
C ASP A 494 -25.36 -26.34 -10.36
N SER A 495 -24.66 -25.72 -11.31
CA SER A 495 -25.20 -25.03 -12.48
C SER A 495 -25.77 -26.05 -13.49
N ASN A 496 -27.02 -26.44 -13.29
CA ASN A 496 -27.78 -27.35 -14.17
C ASN A 496 -28.90 -26.59 -14.91
N GLU A 497 -29.87 -27.28 -15.51
CA GLU A 497 -31.03 -26.63 -16.17
C GLU A 497 -31.81 -25.69 -15.23
N VAL A 498 -31.83 -25.99 -13.93
CA VAL A 498 -32.40 -25.19 -12.85
C VAL A 498 -31.43 -25.24 -11.67
N MET A 499 -31.23 -24.10 -11.00
CA MET A 499 -30.46 -24.04 -9.75
C MET A 499 -31.40 -24.03 -8.54
N SER A 500 -30.93 -24.56 -7.41
CA SER A 500 -31.60 -24.45 -6.13
C SER A 500 -30.68 -23.85 -5.06
N PHE A 501 -31.27 -23.16 -4.10
CA PHE A 501 -30.59 -22.64 -2.92
C PHE A 501 -31.55 -22.65 -1.72
N ASP A 502 -31.00 -22.67 -0.52
CA ASP A 502 -31.76 -22.58 0.72
C ASP A 502 -31.66 -21.17 1.29
N LEU A 503 -32.81 -20.57 1.62
CA LEU A 503 -32.86 -19.37 2.46
C LEU A 503 -32.94 -19.81 3.93
N VAL A 504 -32.03 -19.28 4.75
CA VAL A 504 -31.98 -19.50 6.20
C VAL A 504 -32.25 -18.17 6.89
N ASN A 505 -33.31 -18.11 7.69
CA ASN A 505 -33.69 -16.85 8.35
C ASN A 505 -32.99 -16.64 9.70
N LEU A 506 -32.36 -17.68 10.27
CA LEU A 506 -31.50 -17.53 11.43
C LEU A 506 -30.10 -17.08 10.99
N ILE A 507 -29.64 -15.99 11.59
CA ILE A 507 -28.34 -15.37 11.38
C ILE A 507 -27.67 -15.31 12.75
N LEU A 508 -26.66 -16.15 12.94
CA LEU A 508 -25.75 -16.08 14.07
C LEU A 508 -24.40 -15.61 13.56
N LEU A 509 -23.75 -14.73 14.30
CA LEU A 509 -22.40 -14.26 14.02
C LEU A 509 -21.53 -14.61 15.23
N ALA A 510 -20.53 -15.46 15.05
CA ALA A 510 -19.50 -15.67 16.06
C ALA A 510 -18.38 -14.64 15.88
N ASN A 511 -17.88 -14.09 16.97
CA ASN A 511 -16.73 -13.18 16.96
C ASN A 511 -15.79 -13.47 18.14
N ILE A 512 -14.51 -13.18 17.96
CA ILE A 512 -13.51 -13.15 19.04
C ILE A 512 -13.22 -11.67 19.32
N GLU A 513 -13.57 -11.19 20.52
CA GLU A 513 -13.59 -9.75 20.84
C GLU A 513 -12.23 -9.21 21.31
N GLY A 514 -11.29 -10.08 21.68
CA GLY A 514 -9.90 -9.71 22.00
C GLY A 514 -9.26 -10.61 23.05
N LEU A 515 -7.93 -10.50 23.17
CA LEU A 515 -7.15 -11.12 24.23
C LEU A 515 -7.46 -10.38 25.54
N THR A 516 -7.90 -11.10 26.56
CA THR A 516 -8.32 -10.53 27.85
C THR A 516 -7.47 -10.98 29.02
N PHE A 517 -6.71 -12.05 28.82
CA PHE A 517 -5.66 -12.50 29.71
C PHE A 517 -4.62 -13.28 28.93
N ASP A 518 -3.37 -12.94 29.20
CA ASP A 518 -2.10 -13.59 28.91
C ASP A 518 -1.34 -13.68 30.24
N LEU A 519 -0.24 -14.46 30.26
CA LEU A 519 0.40 -14.79 31.53
C LEU A 519 1.19 -13.60 32.09
N ASP A 520 1.77 -12.79 31.22
CA ASP A 520 2.60 -11.63 31.55
C ASP A 520 1.85 -10.27 31.52
N GLN A 521 0.64 -10.21 30.95
CA GLN A 521 -0.21 -9.00 30.89
C GLN A 521 0.29 -7.90 29.94
N ASP A 522 1.03 -8.25 28.88
CA ASP A 522 1.51 -7.29 27.87
C ASP A 522 0.50 -7.04 26.72
N GLY A 523 -0.56 -7.87 26.64
CA GLY A 523 -1.60 -7.79 25.61
C GLY A 523 -1.22 -8.49 24.30
N VAL A 524 -0.19 -9.34 24.30
CA VAL A 524 0.37 -10.05 23.15
C VAL A 524 0.41 -11.54 23.46
N ALA A 525 -0.17 -12.37 22.60
CA ALA A 525 -0.05 -13.82 22.79
C ALA A 525 1.38 -14.28 22.48
N ASN A 526 2.09 -14.83 23.46
CA ASN A 526 3.47 -15.30 23.27
C ASN A 526 3.57 -16.84 23.21
N PRO A 527 4.67 -17.37 22.62
CA PRO A 527 4.95 -18.80 22.67
C PRO A 527 5.07 -19.31 24.12
N GLY A 528 4.40 -20.41 24.46
CA GLY A 528 4.49 -21.04 25.79
C GLY A 528 3.41 -20.61 26.79
N GLU A 529 2.50 -19.71 26.40
CA GLU A 529 1.50 -19.14 27.30
C GLU A 529 0.16 -19.88 27.36
N GLU A 530 -0.56 -19.66 28.46
CA GLU A 530 -2.02 -19.85 28.55
C GLU A 530 -2.71 -18.51 28.33
N ILE A 531 -3.52 -18.41 27.28
CA ILE A 531 -4.21 -17.19 26.88
C ILE A 531 -5.73 -17.37 26.93
N LEU A 532 -6.44 -16.27 27.19
CA LEU A 532 -7.89 -16.20 27.29
C LEU A 532 -8.43 -15.14 26.33
N TYR A 533 -9.27 -15.57 25.41
CA TYR A 533 -10.00 -14.72 24.49
C TYR A 533 -11.47 -14.65 24.88
N ASP A 534 -12.09 -13.49 24.75
CA ASP A 534 -13.55 -13.40 24.78
C ASP A 534 -14.12 -13.78 23.41
N ILE A 535 -15.11 -14.67 23.40
CA ILE A 535 -15.83 -15.13 22.22
C ILE A 535 -17.31 -14.84 22.42
N SER A 536 -17.92 -14.16 21.46
CA SER A 536 -19.34 -13.82 21.46
C SER A 536 -20.07 -14.48 20.31
N VAL A 537 -21.36 -14.76 20.52
CA VAL A 537 -22.28 -15.12 19.45
C VAL A 537 -23.44 -14.14 19.46
N SER A 538 -23.59 -13.39 18.37
CA SER A 538 -24.66 -12.44 18.16
C SER A 538 -25.78 -13.08 17.32
N ASN A 539 -27.03 -12.93 17.75
CA ASN A 539 -28.18 -13.29 16.94
C ASN A 539 -28.72 -12.05 16.23
N LEU A 540 -28.39 -11.92 14.96
CA LEU A 540 -28.76 -10.78 14.10
C LEU A 540 -30.08 -11.00 13.35
N SER A 541 -30.74 -12.14 13.60
CA SER A 541 -32.00 -12.48 12.94
C SER A 541 -33.10 -11.49 13.28
N ASN A 542 -34.07 -11.29 12.39
CA ASN A 542 -35.25 -10.48 12.70
C ASN A 542 -36.41 -11.33 13.25
N GLY A 543 -36.68 -11.22 14.56
CA GLY A 543 -37.82 -11.87 15.20
C GLY A 543 -37.68 -13.39 15.39
N ILE A 544 -36.49 -13.95 15.16
CA ILE A 544 -36.19 -15.38 15.34
C ILE A 544 -35.23 -15.57 16.50
N ASN A 545 -35.66 -16.36 17.50
CA ASN A 545 -34.81 -16.74 18.61
C ASN A 545 -34.06 -18.04 18.28
N ALA A 546 -32.74 -18.02 18.48
CA ALA A 546 -31.91 -19.19 18.42
C ALA A 546 -31.96 -19.96 19.75
N GLN A 547 -31.87 -21.28 19.64
CA GLN A 547 -31.97 -22.22 20.75
C GLN A 547 -30.84 -23.24 20.67
N ASN A 548 -30.37 -23.69 21.84
CA ASN A 548 -29.32 -24.71 21.97
C ASN A 548 -28.06 -24.39 21.14
N ILE A 549 -27.57 -23.16 21.26
CA ILE A 549 -26.39 -22.69 20.52
C ILE A 549 -25.13 -23.27 21.16
N ILE A 550 -24.43 -24.10 20.41
CA ILE A 550 -23.18 -24.75 20.83
C ILE A 550 -22.10 -24.37 19.83
N ALA A 551 -21.02 -23.79 20.33
CA ALA A 551 -19.81 -23.56 19.55
C ALA A 551 -18.82 -24.72 19.80
N SER A 552 -18.33 -25.34 18.73
CA SER A 552 -17.22 -26.30 18.77
C SER A 552 -16.01 -25.66 18.10
N ILE A 553 -14.94 -25.44 18.87
CA ILE A 553 -13.72 -24.79 18.42
C ILE A 553 -12.63 -25.82 18.19
N THR A 554 -11.98 -25.77 17.03
CA THR A 554 -10.83 -26.60 16.68
C THR A 554 -9.71 -25.76 16.09
N SER A 555 -8.46 -26.19 16.29
CA SER A 555 -7.31 -25.65 15.57
C SER A 555 -6.59 -26.79 14.85
N SER A 556 -6.07 -26.49 13.66
CA SER A 556 -5.25 -27.42 12.88
C SER A 556 -3.75 -27.26 13.16
N ASN A 557 -3.36 -26.23 13.89
CA ASN A 557 -1.98 -25.96 14.27
C ASN A 557 -1.49 -27.00 15.31
N GLU A 558 -0.39 -27.68 15.00
CA GLU A 558 0.31 -28.51 16.00
C GLU A 558 0.80 -27.62 17.16
N GLY A 559 0.83 -28.13 18.39
CA GLY A 559 1.26 -27.40 19.59
C GLY A 559 0.26 -26.39 20.16
N VAL A 560 -0.97 -26.35 19.64
CA VAL A 560 -2.07 -25.55 20.19
C VAL A 560 -3.09 -26.46 20.85
N SER A 561 -3.47 -26.17 22.10
CA SER A 561 -4.47 -26.95 22.83
C SER A 561 -5.56 -26.07 23.40
N ILE A 562 -6.81 -26.33 22.99
CA ILE A 562 -7.98 -25.60 23.47
C ILE A 562 -8.52 -26.32 24.71
N ILE A 563 -8.58 -25.62 25.84
CA ILE A 563 -8.97 -26.20 27.14
C ILE A 563 -10.48 -26.42 27.23
N ASN A 564 -11.27 -25.53 26.65
CA ASN A 564 -12.73 -25.60 26.57
C ASN A 564 -13.20 -25.58 25.10
N PRO A 565 -12.95 -26.64 24.31
CA PRO A 565 -13.23 -26.69 22.88
C PRO A 565 -14.73 -26.73 22.54
N VAL A 566 -15.61 -26.76 23.54
CA VAL A 566 -17.06 -26.71 23.38
C VAL A 566 -17.61 -25.68 24.35
N ILE A 567 -18.29 -24.66 23.82
CA ILE A 567 -18.92 -23.59 24.59
C ILE A 567 -20.43 -23.61 24.32
N ASP A 568 -21.24 -23.60 25.39
CA ASP A 568 -22.69 -23.58 25.32
C ASP A 568 -23.19 -22.15 25.60
N PHE A 569 -23.68 -21.48 24.55
CA PHE A 569 -24.27 -20.15 24.60
C PHE A 569 -25.78 -20.19 24.90
N GLY A 570 -26.37 -21.37 25.03
CA GLY A 570 -27.77 -21.54 25.40
C GLY A 570 -28.75 -21.02 24.36
N ASN A 571 -29.60 -20.07 24.73
CA ASN A 571 -30.62 -19.51 23.83
C ASN A 571 -30.41 -18.01 23.70
N ILE A 572 -30.33 -17.51 22.48
CA ILE A 572 -30.12 -16.09 22.20
C ILE A 572 -31.34 -15.55 21.48
N ASN A 573 -32.00 -14.57 22.13
CA ASN A 573 -33.12 -13.88 21.49
C ASN A 573 -32.61 -13.04 20.31
N PHE A 574 -33.50 -12.78 19.34
CA PHE A 574 -33.18 -11.90 18.23
C PHE A 574 -32.64 -10.53 18.71
N ASN A 575 -31.66 -9.98 17.99
CA ASN A 575 -30.93 -8.73 18.30
C ASN A 575 -30.29 -8.71 19.69
N ASN A 576 -29.79 -9.85 20.16
CA ASN A 576 -29.03 -9.96 21.39
C ASN A 576 -27.75 -10.76 21.14
N GLN A 577 -26.78 -10.62 22.05
CA GLN A 577 -25.55 -11.39 22.04
C GLN A 577 -25.34 -12.09 23.38
N GLU A 578 -24.57 -13.17 23.38
CA GLU A 578 -24.03 -13.78 24.58
C GLU A 578 -22.52 -13.94 24.42
N GLU A 579 -21.79 -13.75 25.51
CA GLU A 579 -20.34 -13.78 25.57
C GLU A 579 -19.88 -14.92 26.49
N SER A 580 -18.73 -15.50 26.15
CA SER A 580 -18.04 -16.50 26.96
C SER A 580 -16.53 -16.36 26.74
N SER A 581 -15.74 -17.08 27.52
CA SER A 581 -14.29 -17.11 27.38
C SER A 581 -13.82 -18.38 26.67
N LEU A 582 -12.79 -18.25 25.85
CA LEU A 582 -12.04 -19.31 25.17
C LEU A 582 -10.64 -19.36 25.76
N ILE A 583 -10.23 -20.52 26.28
CA ILE A 583 -8.92 -20.72 26.91
C ILE A 583 -8.05 -21.58 25.99
N ILE A 584 -6.87 -21.08 25.65
CA ILE A 584 -5.94 -21.69 24.70
C ILE A 584 -4.56 -21.80 25.36
N ASN A 585 -3.94 -22.96 25.24
CA ASN A 585 -2.56 -23.20 25.63
C ASN A 585 -1.68 -23.35 24.40
N LEU A 586 -0.61 -22.56 24.35
CA LEU A 586 0.39 -22.52 23.30
C LEU A 586 1.67 -23.22 23.77
N GLU A 587 2.25 -24.09 22.95
CA GLU A 587 3.59 -24.63 23.20
C GLU A 587 4.68 -23.58 22.87
N ASP A 588 5.85 -23.69 23.50
CA ASP A 588 6.96 -22.72 23.42
C ASP A 588 7.52 -22.49 22.00
N ASN A 589 7.19 -23.34 21.04
CA ASN A 589 7.68 -23.30 19.65
C ASN A 589 6.64 -22.74 18.66
N ILE A 590 5.51 -22.24 19.14
CA ILE A 590 4.44 -21.68 18.31
C ILE A 590 4.69 -20.20 18.08
N ILE A 591 4.93 -19.81 16.83
CA ILE A 591 5.07 -18.41 16.40
C ILE A 591 4.35 -18.20 15.06
N GLY A 592 3.77 -17.02 14.86
CA GLY A 592 2.97 -16.64 13.70
C GLY A 592 1.48 -16.88 13.89
N ASN A 593 0.75 -16.90 12.77
CA ASN A 593 -0.71 -17.05 12.78
C ASN A 593 -1.17 -18.47 13.16
N VAL A 594 -1.92 -18.54 14.25
CA VAL A 594 -2.68 -19.71 14.69
C VAL A 594 -4.13 -19.57 14.22
N ASN A 595 -4.61 -20.56 13.45
CA ASN A 595 -5.96 -20.53 12.91
C ASN A 595 -6.91 -21.42 13.72
N PHE A 596 -8.13 -20.94 13.91
CA PHE A 596 -9.22 -21.60 14.60
C PHE A 596 -10.45 -21.69 13.69
N GLU A 597 -11.09 -22.84 13.69
CA GLU A 597 -12.41 -23.05 13.09
C GLU A 597 -13.42 -23.14 14.24
N VAL A 598 -14.47 -22.31 14.20
CA VAL A 598 -15.58 -22.32 15.15
C VAL A 598 -16.83 -22.77 14.44
N LEU A 599 -17.26 -24.00 14.71
CA LEU A 599 -18.53 -24.53 14.24
C LEU A 599 -19.64 -24.15 15.23
N ILE A 600 -20.59 -23.33 14.80
CA ILE A 600 -21.81 -23.01 15.54
C ILE A 600 -22.92 -23.98 15.11
N ASP A 601 -23.41 -24.79 16.05
CA ASP A 601 -24.63 -25.58 15.92
C ASP A 601 -25.76 -24.91 16.71
N ALA A 602 -26.94 -24.74 16.09
CA ALA A 602 -28.11 -24.16 16.75
C ALA A 602 -29.43 -24.73 16.21
N GLN A 603 -30.53 -24.34 16.83
CA GLN A 603 -31.88 -24.62 16.38
C GLN A 603 -32.73 -23.35 16.44
N TYR A 604 -33.72 -23.23 15.56
CA TYR A 604 -34.74 -22.21 15.69
C TYR A 604 -36.10 -22.75 15.26
N THR A 605 -37.17 -22.07 15.69
CA THR A 605 -38.53 -22.44 15.32
C THR A 605 -39.09 -21.43 14.33
N GLU A 606 -39.48 -21.91 13.16
CA GLU A 606 -40.22 -21.13 12.17
C GLU A 606 -41.46 -21.91 11.74
N ASN A 607 -42.62 -21.23 11.65
CA ASN A 607 -43.89 -21.87 11.26
C ASN A 607 -44.24 -23.16 12.04
N ASN A 608 -43.90 -23.21 13.34
CA ASN A 608 -44.03 -24.37 14.22
C ASN A 608 -43.18 -25.60 13.84
N GLN A 609 -42.16 -25.43 13.00
CA GLN A 609 -41.15 -26.45 12.70
C GLN A 609 -39.82 -26.06 13.34
N ILE A 610 -39.13 -27.05 13.92
CA ILE A 610 -37.77 -26.86 14.42
C ILE A 610 -36.82 -27.12 13.27
N ILE A 611 -35.98 -26.14 12.98
CA ILE A 611 -34.98 -26.17 11.91
C ILE A 611 -33.61 -26.16 12.58
N SER A 612 -32.72 -27.04 12.13
CA SER A 612 -31.31 -27.05 12.56
C SER A 612 -30.52 -26.01 11.77
N TYR A 613 -29.57 -25.39 12.43
CA TYR A 613 -28.63 -24.42 11.87
C TYR A 613 -27.21 -24.88 12.18
N ASN A 614 -26.31 -24.77 11.21
CA ASN A 614 -24.90 -25.02 11.37
C ASN A 614 -24.07 -24.09 10.50
N GLU A 615 -23.06 -23.44 11.07
CA GLU A 615 -22.19 -22.50 10.34
C GLU A 615 -20.76 -22.53 10.90
N ILE A 616 -19.76 -22.32 10.04
CA ILE A 616 -18.34 -22.33 10.41
C ILE A 616 -17.79 -20.92 10.26
N PHE A 617 -17.08 -20.45 11.28
CA PHE A 617 -16.36 -19.18 11.31
C PHE A 617 -14.87 -19.46 11.49
N ASP A 618 -14.03 -18.82 10.67
CA ASP A 618 -12.58 -18.92 10.76
C ASP A 618 -12.00 -17.70 11.48
N PHE A 619 -11.12 -17.93 12.44
CA PHE A 619 -10.41 -16.89 13.18
C PHE A 619 -8.91 -17.14 13.17
N ASN A 620 -8.11 -16.08 13.21
CA ASN A 620 -6.67 -16.17 13.39
C ASN A 620 -6.22 -15.36 14.60
N VAL A 621 -5.28 -15.92 15.37
CA VAL A 621 -4.56 -15.23 16.44
C VAL A 621 -3.09 -15.21 16.05
N GLU A 622 -2.47 -14.03 16.09
CA GLU A 622 -1.03 -13.90 15.93
C GLU A 622 -0.35 -14.23 17.26
N VAL A 623 0.57 -15.20 17.24
CA VAL A 623 1.47 -15.51 18.37
C VAL A 623 2.85 -14.97 18.03
N THR A 624 3.38 -14.07 18.85
CA THR A 624 4.61 -13.34 18.51
C THR A 624 5.46 -13.03 19.75
N LEU A 625 6.70 -12.63 19.50
CA LEU A 625 7.64 -12.09 20.49
C LEU A 625 7.81 -10.57 20.29
N ASN A 626 6.88 -9.91 19.60
CA ASN A 626 6.96 -8.46 19.42
C ASN A 626 6.47 -7.78 20.69
N GLN A 627 7.15 -6.71 21.10
CA GLN A 627 6.63 -5.79 22.11
C GLN A 627 5.26 -5.26 21.68
N SER A 628 4.35 -5.08 22.63
CA SER A 628 3.04 -4.46 22.39
C SER A 628 3.18 -3.12 21.63
N GLY A 629 2.41 -2.96 20.55
CA GLY A 629 2.50 -1.80 19.65
C GLY A 629 3.56 -1.88 18.55
N PHE A 630 4.37 -2.94 18.52
CA PHE A 630 5.37 -3.18 17.48
C PHE A 630 4.97 -4.34 16.54
N PRO A 631 5.37 -4.28 15.25
CA PRO A 631 6.20 -3.26 14.63
C PRO A 631 5.49 -1.91 14.42
N TYR A 632 6.15 -0.82 14.83
CA TYR A 632 5.66 0.54 14.59
C TYR A 632 5.82 0.88 13.11
N SER A 633 4.69 0.98 12.40
CA SER A 633 4.68 1.24 10.96
C SER A 633 5.01 2.69 10.65
N THR A 634 5.89 2.88 9.66
CA THR A 634 6.28 4.16 9.11
C THR A 634 6.04 4.17 7.60
N LEU A 635 6.05 5.34 6.98
CA LEU A 635 5.80 5.44 5.55
C LEU A 635 7.02 5.03 4.69
N ASN A 636 8.22 4.93 5.27
CA ASN A 636 9.47 4.67 4.53
C ASN A 636 10.59 4.11 5.43
N GLU A 637 11.74 3.80 4.85
CA GLU A 637 12.86 3.12 5.51
C GLU A 637 13.35 3.87 6.76
N VAL A 638 13.57 3.13 7.85
CA VAL A 638 14.12 3.63 9.12
C VAL A 638 15.57 3.17 9.24
N ARG A 639 16.45 3.87 8.54
CA ARG A 639 17.88 3.55 8.54
C ARG A 639 18.62 4.07 9.78
N SER A 640 18.08 5.10 10.42
CA SER A 640 18.64 5.62 11.67
C SER A 640 18.52 4.54 12.75
N SER A 641 19.63 4.13 13.36
CA SER A 641 19.57 3.29 14.55
C SER A 641 18.90 4.08 15.68
N PRO A 642 17.80 3.60 16.27
CA PRO A 642 17.10 4.33 17.33
C PRO A 642 17.98 4.63 18.56
N ILE A 643 17.51 5.55 19.40
CA ILE A 643 18.04 5.79 20.74
C ILE A 643 16.90 5.81 21.75
N ILE A 644 17.21 5.45 22.99
CA ILE A 644 16.25 5.47 24.10
C ILE A 644 16.63 6.59 25.06
N SER A 645 15.64 7.37 25.46
CA SER A 645 15.76 8.45 26.44
C SER A 645 14.54 8.49 27.33
N ASP A 646 14.72 8.66 28.63
CA ASP A 646 13.70 9.26 29.48
C ASP A 646 13.81 10.79 29.28
N LEU A 647 13.10 11.32 28.29
CA LEU A 647 13.35 12.67 27.78
C LEU A 647 12.89 13.75 28.78
N ASP A 648 11.82 13.49 29.55
CA ASP A 648 11.26 14.44 30.52
C ASP A 648 11.49 14.06 32.00
N LEU A 649 12.20 12.96 32.26
CA LEU A 649 12.54 12.43 33.59
C LEU A 649 11.30 11.97 34.38
N ASP A 650 10.30 11.41 33.70
CA ASP A 650 9.10 10.87 34.32
C ASP A 650 9.24 9.39 34.74
N GLY A 651 10.33 8.74 34.32
CA GLY A 651 10.65 7.34 34.59
C GLY A 651 10.14 6.36 33.53
N ASN A 652 9.50 6.83 32.46
CA ASN A 652 9.20 6.07 31.26
C ASN A 652 10.23 6.39 30.18
N PHE A 653 10.43 5.44 29.27
CA PHE A 653 11.40 5.58 28.21
C PHE A 653 10.73 5.86 26.86
N GLU A 654 11.31 6.79 26.12
CA GLU A 654 10.96 7.11 24.75
C GLU A 654 11.99 6.57 23.77
N LEU A 655 11.49 6.05 22.65
CA LEU A 655 12.27 5.65 21.50
C LEU A 655 12.27 6.77 20.45
N ILE A 656 13.46 7.30 20.14
CA ILE A 656 13.64 8.39 19.18
C ILE A 656 14.42 7.91 17.95
N PHE A 657 13.91 8.22 16.76
CA PHE A 657 14.49 7.83 15.47
C PHE A 657 14.03 8.73 14.32
N GLY A 658 14.67 8.61 13.15
CA GLY A 658 14.31 9.34 11.94
C GLY A 658 14.05 8.44 10.73
N ASP A 659 13.15 8.86 9.85
CA ASP A 659 12.80 8.11 8.64
C ASP A 659 13.25 8.77 7.33
N HIS A 660 13.10 8.04 6.22
CA HIS A 660 13.43 8.53 4.89
C HIS A 660 12.44 9.53 4.28
N PHE A 661 11.26 9.73 4.87
CA PHE A 661 10.40 10.89 4.53
C PHE A 661 10.90 12.18 5.17
N GLY A 662 11.80 12.07 6.15
CA GLY A 662 12.39 13.20 6.86
C GLY A 662 11.68 13.51 8.16
N SER A 663 10.92 12.58 8.71
CA SER A 663 10.25 12.74 10.00
C SER A 663 11.16 12.22 11.12
N ILE A 664 11.31 13.01 12.18
CA ILE A 664 11.88 12.58 13.46
C ILE A 664 10.72 12.19 14.35
N HIS A 665 10.72 10.96 14.89
CA HIS A 665 9.67 10.39 15.72
C HIS A 665 10.12 10.25 17.17
N ALA A 666 9.17 10.34 18.10
CA ALA A 666 9.31 9.92 19.49
C ALA A 666 8.08 9.09 19.87
N ILE A 667 8.29 7.85 20.29
CA ILE A 667 7.22 6.91 20.68
C ILE A 667 7.54 6.25 22.02
N ASN A 668 6.54 5.82 22.77
CA ASN A 668 6.71 5.06 24.01
C ASN A 668 6.85 3.54 23.74
N TYR A 669 7.00 2.77 24.82
CA TYR A 669 7.10 1.30 24.79
C TYR A 669 5.87 0.59 24.20
N SER A 670 4.69 1.23 24.18
CA SER A 670 3.46 0.70 23.56
C SER A 670 3.28 1.16 22.10
N GLY A 671 4.30 1.78 21.50
CA GLY A 671 4.24 2.29 20.13
C GLY A 671 3.40 3.55 19.92
N GLU A 672 2.97 4.21 20.99
CA GLU A 672 2.19 5.46 20.91
C GLU A 672 3.12 6.67 20.75
N SER A 673 2.75 7.61 19.87
CA SER A 673 3.49 8.87 19.74
C SER A 673 3.36 9.73 21.00
N VAL A 674 4.50 10.14 21.52
CA VAL A 674 4.62 11.00 22.70
C VAL A 674 5.12 12.38 22.32
N PHE A 675 4.99 13.35 23.23
CA PHE A 675 5.32 14.75 22.96
C PHE A 675 4.68 15.26 21.66
N SER A 676 3.39 14.97 21.46
CA SER A 676 2.67 15.22 20.19
C SER A 676 2.55 16.69 19.77
N ASP A 677 2.85 17.62 20.68
CA ASP A 677 3.01 19.05 20.36
C ASP A 677 4.36 19.37 19.69
N VAL A 678 5.32 18.44 19.71
CA VAL A 678 6.68 18.56 19.17
C VAL A 678 6.90 17.56 18.04
N PHE A 679 6.59 16.29 18.26
CA PHE A 679 6.84 15.21 17.31
C PHE A 679 5.58 14.83 16.51
N PRO A 680 5.73 14.37 15.26
CA PRO A 680 6.99 14.25 14.53
C PRO A 680 7.51 15.60 14.01
N ILE A 681 8.83 15.78 14.03
CA ILE A 681 9.48 16.94 13.41
C ILE A 681 9.81 16.61 11.95
N ASN A 682 9.27 17.38 11.01
CA ASN A 682 9.53 17.21 9.58
C ASN A 682 10.71 18.06 9.13
N THR A 683 11.69 17.42 8.49
CA THR A 683 12.94 18.06 8.02
C THR A 683 12.96 18.30 6.50
N ASP A 684 11.91 17.94 5.76
CA ASP A 684 11.82 18.01 4.28
C ASP A 684 12.92 17.22 3.52
N GLY A 685 13.74 16.44 4.22
CA GLY A 685 14.83 15.64 3.64
C GLY A 685 15.05 14.34 4.41
N GLN A 686 15.53 13.31 3.72
CA GLN A 686 15.67 11.98 4.32
C GLN A 686 16.66 11.98 5.48
N ILE A 687 16.34 11.25 6.55
CA ILE A 687 17.22 11.08 7.72
C ILE A 687 17.92 9.72 7.63
N TRP A 688 19.23 9.75 7.40
CA TRP A 688 20.06 8.54 7.33
C TRP A 688 20.91 8.35 8.59
N ALA A 689 21.20 9.46 9.27
CA ALA A 689 22.04 9.51 10.46
C ALA A 689 21.25 8.99 11.66
N SER A 690 21.90 8.16 12.48
CA SER A 690 21.36 7.78 13.79
C SER A 690 21.42 8.96 14.76
N PRO A 691 20.44 9.16 15.64
CA PRO A 691 20.52 10.14 16.72
C PRO A 691 21.70 9.87 17.67
N ALA A 692 22.29 10.94 18.18
CA ALA A 692 23.21 10.96 19.33
C ALA A 692 22.57 11.73 20.49
N MET A 693 22.95 11.38 21.71
CA MET A 693 22.33 11.93 22.92
C MET A 693 23.33 12.11 24.06
N ALA A 694 23.27 13.28 24.69
CA ALA A 694 23.96 13.63 25.94
C ALA A 694 23.32 14.92 26.51
N ASP A 695 23.55 15.24 27.78
CA ASP A 695 23.30 16.58 28.31
C ASP A 695 24.43 17.50 27.83
N ILE A 696 24.21 18.25 26.74
CA ILE A 696 25.27 19.03 26.08
C ILE A 696 25.46 20.43 26.70
N ASP A 697 24.48 20.93 27.45
CA ASP A 697 24.55 22.25 28.10
C ASP A 697 24.45 22.22 29.63
N ASN A 698 24.61 21.03 30.22
CA ASN A 698 24.64 20.78 31.66
C ASN A 698 23.37 21.23 32.40
N ASP A 699 22.20 21.11 31.77
CA ASP A 699 20.92 21.48 32.36
C ASP A 699 20.24 20.33 33.14
N GLY A 700 20.81 19.12 33.05
CA GLY A 700 20.35 17.90 33.68
C GLY A 700 19.38 17.07 32.84
N PHE A 701 19.05 17.51 31.63
CA PHE A 701 18.23 16.78 30.67
C PHE A 701 19.06 16.38 29.45
N HIS A 702 18.72 15.24 28.84
CA HIS A 702 19.39 14.84 27.62
C HIS A 702 18.93 15.67 26.43
N ASP A 703 19.88 16.07 25.60
CA ASP A 703 19.66 16.64 24.28
C ASP A 703 19.87 15.56 23.20
N ILE A 704 19.01 15.58 22.19
CA ILE A 704 19.05 14.67 21.05
C ILE A 704 19.48 15.41 19.80
N ILE A 705 20.50 14.90 19.14
CA ILE A 705 21.09 15.47 17.94
C ILE A 705 20.84 14.58 16.73
N LEU A 706 20.21 15.13 15.69
CA LEU A 706 19.97 14.45 14.41
C LEU A 706 20.45 15.29 13.22
N CYS A 707 20.83 14.59 12.14
CA CYS A 707 21.30 15.17 10.90
C CYS A 707 20.42 14.73 9.72
N SER A 708 20.02 15.67 8.85
CA SER A 708 19.17 15.39 7.69
C SER A 708 19.83 15.77 6.35
N LYS A 709 19.38 15.11 5.27
CA LYS A 709 19.81 15.41 3.89
C LYS A 709 19.27 16.73 3.35
N ASP A 710 18.39 17.38 4.10
CA ASP A 710 17.98 18.77 3.90
C ASP A 710 19.12 19.78 4.15
N LYS A 711 20.26 19.29 4.67
CA LYS A 711 21.51 20.00 5.01
C LYS A 711 21.52 20.60 6.41
N ASN A 712 20.56 20.27 7.26
CA ASN A 712 20.44 20.80 8.60
C ASN A 712 20.74 19.75 9.67
N LEU A 713 21.32 20.23 10.77
CA LEU A 713 21.30 19.54 12.05
C LEU A 713 20.14 20.07 12.89
N TYR A 714 19.52 19.17 13.64
CA TYR A 714 18.43 19.43 14.58
C TYR A 714 18.88 19.03 15.98
N ALA A 715 18.89 19.98 16.92
CA ALA A 715 19.08 19.73 18.34
C ALA A 715 17.74 19.86 19.06
N ILE A 716 17.37 18.84 19.82
CA ILE A 716 16.05 18.68 20.43
C ILE A 716 16.22 18.38 21.92
N ASP A 717 15.42 19.01 22.77
CA ASP A 717 15.30 18.71 24.19
C ASP A 717 13.84 18.33 24.52
N LYS A 718 13.54 18.12 25.81
CA LYS A 718 12.17 17.87 26.29
C LYS A 718 11.17 18.99 26.01
N ASN A 719 11.64 20.21 25.77
CA ASN A 719 10.80 21.37 25.45
C ASN A 719 10.61 21.50 23.92
N GLY A 720 11.26 20.63 23.13
CA GLY A 720 11.18 20.53 21.69
C GLY A 720 12.46 20.99 20.99
N LEU A 721 12.32 21.66 19.87
CA LEU A 721 13.47 22.08 19.07
C LEU A 721 14.30 23.18 19.79
N LYS A 722 15.55 22.86 20.15
CA LYS A 722 16.50 23.76 20.82
C LYS A 722 17.16 24.71 19.82
N PHE A 723 17.74 24.17 18.75
CA PHE A 723 18.24 24.96 17.61
C PHE A 723 18.33 24.12 16.33
N ILE A 724 18.44 24.83 15.20
CA ILE A 724 18.75 24.25 13.88
C ILE A 724 20.05 24.88 13.39
N PHE A 725 20.99 24.06 12.94
CA PHE A 725 22.20 24.53 12.29
C PHE A 725 22.17 24.17 10.80
N GLU A 726 22.04 25.19 9.94
CA GLU A 726 22.08 25.02 8.50
C GLU A 726 23.52 24.90 7.99
N THR A 727 23.78 23.81 7.29
CA THR A 727 25.01 23.63 6.52
C THR A 727 24.73 23.83 5.03
N ASN A 728 25.80 24.02 4.25
CA ASN A 728 25.69 24.04 2.79
C ASN A 728 25.85 22.65 2.14
N THR A 729 25.79 21.58 2.94
CA THR A 729 26.06 20.21 2.49
C THR A 729 25.05 19.22 3.06
N GLN A 730 24.70 18.17 2.32
CA GLN A 730 23.85 17.13 2.87
C GLN A 730 24.54 16.45 4.07
N LEU A 731 23.79 16.23 5.15
CA LEU A 731 24.29 15.52 6.33
C LEU A 731 23.72 14.11 6.31
N ILE A 732 24.59 13.10 6.24
CA ILE A 732 24.18 11.68 6.20
C ILE A 732 24.92 10.81 7.21
N GLY A 733 26.02 11.30 7.79
CA GLY A 733 26.74 10.58 8.83
C GLY A 733 26.17 10.90 10.19
N THR A 734 26.21 9.93 11.09
CA THR A 734 25.80 10.07 12.49
C THR A 734 26.62 11.18 13.17
N PRO A 735 25.98 12.15 13.86
CA PRO A 735 26.66 13.11 14.71
C PRO A 735 27.38 12.40 15.86
N THR A 736 28.46 13.00 16.34
CA THR A 736 29.21 12.54 17.53
C THR A 736 29.26 13.67 18.54
N ILE A 737 28.97 13.36 19.80
CA ILE A 737 29.08 14.29 20.92
C ILE A 737 30.37 13.97 21.69
N CYS A 738 31.17 15.00 21.98
CA CYS A 738 32.49 14.87 22.62
C CYS A 738 32.94 16.21 23.22
N ASN A 739 33.96 16.19 24.08
CA ASN A 739 34.53 17.41 24.63
C ASN A 739 35.71 17.88 23.77
N LEU A 740 35.62 19.02 23.08
CA LEU A 740 36.67 19.54 22.20
C LEU A 740 37.41 20.76 22.77
N ASP A 741 36.92 21.35 23.85
CA ASP A 741 37.53 22.53 24.42
C ASP A 741 37.51 22.57 25.96
N ASN A 742 37.93 23.69 26.57
CA ASN A 742 38.17 23.72 28.02
C ASN A 742 36.97 24.26 28.82
N ASP A 743 35.76 24.24 28.25
CA ASP A 743 34.53 24.45 29.00
C ASP A 743 33.94 23.11 29.51
N ASP A 744 32.85 23.22 30.26
CA ASP A 744 32.22 22.05 30.89
C ASP A 744 31.12 21.47 29.98
N GLU A 745 30.73 22.20 28.94
CA GLU A 745 29.72 21.86 27.95
C GLU A 745 30.28 20.83 26.94
N LEU A 746 29.39 20.20 26.15
CA LEU A 746 29.81 19.23 25.14
C LEU A 746 29.58 19.75 23.72
N GLU A 747 30.53 19.45 22.84
CA GLU A 747 30.49 19.82 21.44
C GLU A 747 29.88 18.71 20.57
N ILE A 748 29.42 19.12 19.40
CA ILE A 748 28.82 18.27 18.40
C ILE A 748 29.67 18.32 17.13
N ILE A 749 30.14 17.17 16.67
CA ILE A 749 30.81 17.04 15.38
C ILE A 749 29.90 16.38 14.36
N ILE A 750 29.77 17.05 13.20
CA ILE A 750 28.93 16.60 12.08
C ILE A 750 29.68 16.49 10.76
N SER A 751 29.22 15.53 9.95
CA SER A 751 29.83 15.18 8.67
C SER A 751 28.95 15.55 7.49
N GLY A 752 29.55 16.23 6.53
CA GLY A 752 28.96 16.60 5.26
C GLY A 752 29.30 15.63 4.13
N TYR A 753 28.36 15.53 3.18
CA TYR A 753 28.48 14.66 2.03
C TYR A 753 28.19 15.37 0.70
N SER A 754 28.86 16.50 0.45
CA SER A 754 28.74 17.24 -0.83
C SER A 754 30.09 17.50 -1.49
N ASN A 755 30.10 17.53 -2.83
CA ASN A 755 31.31 17.87 -3.57
C ASN A 755 31.58 19.38 -3.51
N ASN A 756 32.85 19.77 -3.34
CA ASN A 756 33.30 21.17 -3.34
C ASN A 756 32.64 22.04 -2.25
N GLN A 757 32.25 21.46 -1.13
CA GLN A 757 31.74 22.15 0.07
C GLN A 757 32.61 21.78 1.27
N GLN A 758 32.59 22.58 2.34
CA GLN A 758 33.09 22.15 3.64
C GLN A 758 32.19 21.02 4.17
N ASN A 759 32.81 19.94 4.64
CA ASN A 759 32.11 18.71 5.02
C ASN A 759 32.40 18.28 6.46
N ILE A 760 32.99 19.15 7.28
CA ILE A 760 33.26 18.89 8.70
C ILE A 760 32.97 20.17 9.46
N PHE A 761 32.21 20.04 10.54
CA PHE A 761 31.82 21.14 11.42
C PHE A 761 31.86 20.65 12.86
N ALA A 762 32.37 21.49 13.76
CA ALA A 762 32.31 21.31 15.21
C ALA A 762 31.49 22.47 15.78
N LEU A 763 30.49 22.14 16.58
CA LEU A 763 29.50 23.08 17.12
C LEU A 763 29.49 23.01 18.64
N ASN A 764 29.39 24.15 19.30
CA ASN A 764 29.11 24.25 20.73
C ASN A 764 27.66 23.85 21.00
N HIS A 765 27.32 23.70 22.28
CA HIS A 765 25.98 23.37 22.77
C HIS A 765 24.85 24.31 22.29
N ASP A 766 25.17 25.54 21.87
CA ASP A 766 24.22 26.56 21.37
C ASP A 766 24.15 26.67 19.83
N GLY A 767 24.88 25.79 19.12
CA GLY A 767 24.97 25.77 17.66
C GLY A 767 25.96 26.78 17.06
N THR A 768 26.73 27.51 17.88
CA THR A 768 27.86 28.31 17.39
C THR A 768 29.06 27.41 17.04
N ILE A 769 29.98 27.90 16.21
CA ILE A 769 31.17 27.13 15.80
C ILE A 769 32.22 27.14 16.90
N VAL A 770 32.81 25.97 17.17
CA VAL A 770 33.95 25.80 18.08
C VAL A 770 35.19 26.48 17.48
N GLU A 771 35.61 27.63 18.01
CA GLU A 771 36.72 28.42 17.43
C GLU A 771 38.10 27.78 17.66
N SER A 772 38.26 26.97 18.71
CA SER A 772 39.49 26.23 19.04
C SER A 772 39.78 25.12 18.02
N PHE A 773 38.73 24.47 17.49
CA PHE A 773 38.84 23.39 16.52
C PHE A 773 38.98 23.93 15.08
N ASN A 774 40.21 24.31 14.70
CA ASN A 774 40.48 24.97 13.42
C ASN A 774 40.83 23.98 12.28
N PHE A 775 39.97 22.99 12.04
CA PHE A 775 40.12 22.04 10.93
C PHE A 775 38.99 22.18 9.91
N SER A 776 39.33 22.09 8.62
CA SER A 776 38.33 22.07 7.55
C SER A 776 38.75 21.11 6.44
N SER A 777 37.78 20.40 5.88
CA SER A 777 37.98 19.48 4.77
C SER A 777 36.82 19.56 3.79
N THR A 778 37.12 19.38 2.51
CA THR A 778 36.12 19.22 1.45
C THR A 778 35.89 17.76 1.08
N GLU A 779 36.57 16.83 1.74
CA GLU A 779 36.37 15.40 1.51
C GLU A 779 35.01 14.98 2.06
N LYS A 780 34.29 14.13 1.34
CA LYS A 780 32.98 13.65 1.80
C LYS A 780 33.19 12.61 2.90
N ASN A 781 32.52 12.80 4.02
CA ASN A 781 32.54 11.87 5.14
C ASN A 781 31.15 11.23 5.25
N LYS A 782 31.10 9.90 5.08
CA LYS A 782 29.91 9.08 5.36
C LYS A 782 30.07 8.30 6.67
N SER A 783 31.30 8.08 7.12
CA SER A 783 31.60 7.22 8.27
C SER A 783 31.14 7.81 9.60
N GLY A 784 30.88 9.13 9.68
CA GLY A 784 30.81 9.81 10.96
C GLY A 784 32.19 9.87 11.63
N PHE A 785 32.22 10.14 12.93
CA PHE A 785 33.44 10.33 13.73
C PHE A 785 33.50 9.36 14.88
N SER A 786 34.70 9.14 15.41
CA SER A 786 34.92 8.60 16.74
C SER A 786 35.82 9.55 17.50
N ALA A 787 35.63 9.66 18.81
CA ALA A 787 36.30 10.67 19.62
C ALA A 787 36.94 10.06 20.87
N ALA A 788 38.18 10.46 21.17
CA ALA A 788 38.89 10.13 22.40
C ALA A 788 40.12 11.04 22.55
N ASP A 789 40.58 11.31 23.76
CA ASP A 789 41.82 12.07 24.02
C ASP A 789 43.08 11.26 23.67
N PHE A 790 43.67 11.49 22.49
CA PHE A 790 44.91 10.83 22.05
C PHE A 790 46.18 11.51 22.58
N ASN A 791 46.12 12.78 22.99
CA ASN A 791 47.29 13.54 23.33
C ASN A 791 47.47 13.80 24.85
N GLY A 792 46.52 13.34 25.66
CA GLY A 792 46.53 13.38 27.12
C GLY A 792 46.23 14.76 27.70
N ASN A 793 45.50 15.61 26.97
CA ASN A 793 45.13 16.96 27.42
C ASN A 793 43.73 17.06 28.04
N ASN A 794 43.03 15.93 28.17
CA ASN A 794 41.63 15.78 28.55
C ASN A 794 40.61 16.37 27.55
N LEU A 795 41.03 16.66 26.33
CA LEU A 795 40.16 17.04 25.22
C LEU A 795 40.12 15.90 24.21
N ASP A 796 38.95 15.61 23.68
CA ASP A 796 38.78 14.56 22.70
C ASP A 796 39.33 14.97 21.34
N ASP A 797 40.05 14.05 20.72
CA ASP A 797 40.52 14.14 19.34
C ASP A 797 39.64 13.24 18.44
N ILE A 798 39.58 13.54 17.15
CA ILE A 798 38.66 12.84 16.24
C ILE A 798 39.31 11.93 15.21
N VAL A 799 38.69 10.77 15.02
CA VAL A 799 39.03 9.78 14.00
C VAL A 799 37.89 9.62 13.00
N PHE A 800 38.18 9.73 11.70
CA PHE A 800 37.15 9.56 10.67
C PHE A 800 37.69 9.17 9.30
N GLY A 801 36.84 8.53 8.51
CA GLY A 801 37.13 8.07 7.16
C GLY A 801 36.47 8.92 6.08
N THR A 802 37.02 8.89 4.86
CA THR A 802 36.46 9.65 3.74
C THR A 802 36.31 8.85 2.44
N ASP A 803 35.48 9.38 1.53
CA ASP A 803 35.36 8.91 0.15
C ASP A 803 36.65 9.08 -0.68
N SER A 804 37.61 9.85 -0.17
CA SER A 804 38.93 10.06 -0.79
C SER A 804 39.97 9.01 -0.38
N LYS A 805 39.54 7.96 0.35
CA LYS A 805 40.39 6.83 0.81
C LYS A 805 41.34 7.17 1.95
N ASN A 806 41.08 8.29 2.61
CA ASN A 806 41.86 8.77 3.75
C ASN A 806 41.13 8.39 5.04
N LEU A 807 41.91 7.95 6.03
CA LEU A 807 41.52 7.87 7.43
C LEU A 807 42.33 8.93 8.18
N TYR A 808 41.66 9.81 8.90
CA TYR A 808 42.27 10.91 9.63
C TYR A 808 42.23 10.65 11.14
N LEU A 809 43.25 11.14 11.84
CA LEU A 809 43.21 11.50 13.25
C LEU A 809 43.55 13.00 13.32
N VAL A 810 42.66 13.79 13.91
CA VAL A 810 42.78 15.25 14.04
C VAL A 810 42.62 15.61 15.50
N TYR A 811 43.58 16.36 16.04
CA TYR A 811 43.57 16.79 17.43
C TYR A 811 42.50 17.86 17.69
N ASP A 812 42.14 18.07 18.96
CA ASP A 812 41.21 19.10 19.46
C ASP A 812 41.50 20.52 18.93
N ASN A 813 42.78 20.80 18.66
CA ASN A 813 43.24 22.09 18.11
C ASN A 813 43.14 22.20 16.58
N GLY A 814 42.69 21.14 15.89
CA GLY A 814 42.56 21.03 14.44
C GLY A 814 43.82 20.58 13.68
N ASP A 815 44.92 20.30 14.38
CA ASP A 815 46.14 19.74 13.75
C ASP A 815 45.94 18.27 13.39
N ILE A 816 46.43 17.85 12.23
CA ILE A 816 46.44 16.44 11.84
C ILE A 816 47.57 15.74 12.62
N ALA A 817 47.25 14.63 13.27
CA ALA A 817 48.23 13.85 14.03
C ALA A 817 49.35 13.28 13.14
N ASP A 818 50.53 13.10 13.72
CA ASP A 818 51.66 12.49 13.02
C ASP A 818 51.28 11.08 12.52
N GLY A 819 51.62 10.78 11.27
CA GLY A 819 51.25 9.52 10.62
C GLY A 819 49.91 9.55 9.86
N PHE A 820 49.12 10.63 10.00
CA PHE A 820 47.83 10.79 9.33
C PHE A 820 47.85 11.87 8.22
N PRO A 821 46.94 11.80 7.21
CA PRO A 821 45.98 10.72 7.00
C PRO A 821 46.66 9.39 6.59
N PHE A 822 46.12 8.29 7.10
CA PHE A 822 46.42 6.95 6.62
C PHE A 822 45.64 6.70 5.32
N GLU A 823 46.34 6.33 4.25
CA GLU A 823 45.74 6.07 2.94
C GLU A 823 45.57 4.57 2.68
N SER A 824 44.42 4.15 2.16
CA SER A 824 44.20 2.78 1.69
C SER A 824 43.79 2.72 0.20
N ASP A 825 43.72 1.53 -0.36
CA ASP A 825 43.23 1.35 -1.73
C ASP A 825 41.69 1.46 -1.84
N GLY A 826 40.98 1.34 -0.71
CA GLY A 826 39.53 1.43 -0.58
C GLY A 826 39.05 2.73 0.10
N ARG A 827 37.74 3.00 0.05
CA ARG A 827 37.15 4.15 0.75
C ARG A 827 36.78 3.77 2.18
N PHE A 828 36.95 4.69 3.13
CA PHE A 828 36.51 4.51 4.51
C PHE A 828 35.12 5.13 4.68
N ARG A 829 34.07 4.32 4.51
CA ARG A 829 32.65 4.75 4.54
C ARG A 829 31.86 4.22 5.73
N ILE A 830 32.50 3.35 6.51
CA ILE A 830 31.95 2.73 7.71
C ILE A 830 32.65 3.39 8.88
N SER A 831 31.91 3.62 9.97
CA SER A 831 32.44 4.26 11.17
C SER A 831 33.66 3.50 11.69
N PRO A 832 34.80 4.18 11.93
CA PRO A 832 35.87 3.60 12.72
C PRO A 832 35.45 3.55 14.20
N ILE A 833 36.19 2.81 15.02
CA ILE A 833 36.09 2.86 16.49
C ILE A 833 37.47 3.00 17.11
N ILE A 834 37.50 3.44 18.37
CA ILE A 834 38.71 3.62 19.16
C ILE A 834 38.66 2.63 20.32
N ILE A 835 39.75 1.87 20.53
CA ILE A 835 39.91 0.94 21.65
C ILE A 835 41.07 1.45 22.49
N GLU A 836 40.82 1.83 23.74
CA GLU A 836 41.90 2.03 24.71
C GLU A 836 42.21 0.72 25.41
N TYR A 837 43.46 0.24 25.25
CA TYR A 837 43.95 -1.00 25.83
C TYR A 837 45.32 -0.75 26.43
N LEU A 838 45.46 -0.94 27.76
CA LEU A 838 46.71 -0.70 28.50
C LEU A 838 47.30 0.71 28.26
N ASN A 839 46.44 1.74 28.28
CA ASN A 839 46.79 3.15 28.02
C ASN A 839 47.28 3.45 26.58
N GLU A 840 47.18 2.50 25.65
CA GLU A 840 47.42 2.72 24.22
C GLU A 840 46.09 2.77 23.47
N LYS A 841 45.96 3.74 22.55
CA LYS A 841 44.75 3.92 21.73
C LYS A 841 44.87 3.27 20.35
N LEU A 842 44.02 2.25 20.20
CA LEU A 842 43.60 1.43 19.07
C LEU A 842 42.73 2.14 18.03
N ILE A 843 43.13 2.36 16.78
CA ILE A 843 42.17 2.80 15.74
C ILE A 843 41.78 1.62 14.86
N VAL A 844 40.49 1.24 14.88
CA VAL A 844 39.94 0.14 14.09
C VAL A 844 39.06 0.70 12.98
N ALA A 845 39.44 0.48 11.72
CA ALA A 845 38.82 1.12 10.57
C ALA A 845 38.55 0.13 9.41
N PRO A 846 37.28 -0.18 9.11
CA PRO A 846 36.91 -0.95 7.92
C PRO A 846 37.03 -0.13 6.63
N SER A 847 37.56 -0.73 5.57
CA SER A 847 37.66 -0.11 4.25
C SER A 847 36.90 -0.93 3.18
N GLU A 848 36.38 -0.24 2.17
CA GLU A 848 35.64 -0.86 1.05
C GLU A 848 36.49 -1.78 0.15
N ASN A 849 37.78 -1.94 0.41
CA ASN A 849 38.65 -2.93 -0.23
C ASN A 849 38.60 -4.31 0.46
N ASN A 850 37.62 -4.54 1.34
CA ASN A 850 37.43 -5.75 2.15
C ASN A 850 38.48 -5.95 3.24
N THR A 851 39.15 -4.89 3.69
CA THR A 851 40.17 -4.95 4.73
C THR A 851 39.73 -4.21 5.99
N LEU A 852 39.91 -4.83 7.14
CA LEU A 852 39.88 -4.19 8.45
C LEU A 852 41.30 -3.77 8.82
N TYR A 853 41.53 -2.46 8.97
CA TYR A 853 42.81 -1.93 9.41
C TYR A 853 42.79 -1.65 10.91
N VAL A 854 43.85 -2.03 11.61
CA VAL A 854 44.08 -1.66 13.01
C VAL A 854 45.39 -0.91 13.12
N LEU A 855 45.29 0.37 13.51
CA LEU A 855 46.41 1.31 13.58
C LEU A 855 46.67 1.72 15.03
N SER A 856 47.92 2.05 15.35
CA SER A 856 48.27 2.76 16.58
C SER A 856 48.00 4.27 16.46
N GLN A 857 48.03 4.95 17.60
CA GLN A 857 47.90 6.40 17.71
C GLN A 857 48.90 7.24 16.88
N ASP A 858 50.06 6.69 16.51
CA ASP A 858 51.07 7.34 15.64
C ASP A 858 50.88 7.01 14.13
N GLY A 859 49.77 6.37 13.77
CA GLY A 859 49.44 5.99 12.39
C GLY A 859 50.14 4.73 11.88
N SER A 860 50.90 4.03 12.73
CA SER A 860 51.53 2.77 12.33
C SER A 860 50.50 1.64 12.18
N LEU A 861 50.63 0.83 11.13
CA LEU A 861 49.78 -0.35 10.93
C LEU A 861 50.22 -1.46 11.88
N LEU A 862 49.36 -1.82 12.85
CA LEU A 862 49.60 -2.92 13.78
C LEU A 862 49.32 -4.26 13.11
N PHE A 863 48.13 -4.39 12.52
CA PHE A 863 47.74 -5.52 11.69
C PHE A 863 46.56 -5.14 10.78
N ASP A 864 46.36 -5.94 9.75
CA ASP A 864 45.18 -5.88 8.89
C ASP A 864 44.60 -7.27 8.66
N VAL A 865 43.28 -7.34 8.49
CA VAL A 865 42.56 -8.58 8.18
C VAL A 865 41.80 -8.39 6.87
N ILE A 866 42.10 -9.24 5.88
CA ILE A 866 41.49 -9.20 4.55
C ILE A 866 40.41 -10.27 4.44
N PHE A 867 39.21 -9.86 4.06
CA PHE A 867 38.05 -10.74 3.89
C PHE A 867 37.73 -11.01 2.41
N SER A 868 36.98 -12.07 2.15
CA SER A 868 36.49 -12.41 0.80
C SER A 868 35.40 -11.46 0.31
N ASN A 869 34.64 -10.88 1.22
CA ASN A 869 33.48 -10.04 0.95
C ASN A 869 33.57 -8.70 1.69
N LYS A 870 32.71 -7.77 1.31
CA LYS A 870 32.72 -6.40 1.84
C LYS A 870 32.26 -6.41 3.29
N ILE A 871 33.03 -5.74 4.16
CA ILE A 871 32.60 -5.42 5.52
C ILE A 871 31.43 -4.43 5.42
N THR A 872 30.31 -4.72 6.06
CA THR A 872 29.08 -3.91 6.02
C THR A 872 28.78 -3.22 7.35
N THR A 873 29.42 -3.65 8.43
CA THR A 873 29.12 -3.22 9.79
C THR A 873 30.20 -2.29 10.34
N SER A 874 29.81 -1.30 11.17
CA SER A 874 30.79 -0.68 12.06
C SER A 874 31.30 -1.75 13.04
N PRO A 875 32.60 -1.78 13.38
CA PRO A 875 33.10 -2.75 14.34
C PRO A 875 32.41 -2.57 15.70
N SER A 876 32.21 -3.69 16.39
CA SER A 876 31.69 -3.75 17.74
C SER A 876 32.68 -4.48 18.64
N ILE A 877 32.66 -4.19 19.95
CA ILE A 877 33.58 -4.78 20.90
C ILE A 877 32.86 -5.69 21.88
N LEU A 878 33.47 -6.84 22.15
CA LEU A 878 33.11 -7.71 23.26
C LEU A 878 34.36 -7.96 24.09
N ASN A 879 34.29 -7.72 25.40
CA ASN A 879 35.27 -8.23 26.35
C ASN A 879 34.70 -9.49 27.00
N TYR A 880 35.29 -10.63 26.67
CA TYR A 880 34.86 -11.93 27.18
C TYR A 880 36.07 -12.82 27.43
N ASN A 881 36.06 -13.56 28.55
CA ASN A 881 37.20 -14.37 28.98
C ASN A 881 38.54 -13.61 28.94
N ASN A 882 38.56 -12.39 29.47
CA ASN A 882 39.74 -11.52 29.56
C ASN A 882 40.37 -11.17 28.19
N SER A 883 39.59 -11.27 27.11
CA SER A 883 40.01 -10.94 25.76
C SER A 883 39.09 -9.88 25.19
N THR A 884 39.69 -8.77 24.75
CA THR A 884 38.97 -7.77 23.93
C THR A 884 38.94 -8.26 22.49
N ILE A 885 37.73 -8.44 21.96
CA ILE A 885 37.48 -9.02 20.65
C ILE A 885 36.71 -8.01 19.80
N ILE A 886 37.17 -7.83 18.57
CA ILE A 886 36.59 -6.94 17.56
C ILE A 886 35.68 -7.78 16.66
N PHE A 887 34.40 -7.41 16.56
CA PHE A 887 33.45 -8.09 15.69
C PHE A 887 33.09 -7.27 14.45
N VAL A 888 33.09 -7.93 13.30
CA VAL A 888 32.65 -7.36 12.01
C VAL A 888 31.77 -8.35 11.24
N GLY A 889 30.77 -7.81 10.54
CA GLY A 889 29.88 -8.56 9.66
C GLY A 889 30.10 -8.20 8.20
N LEU A 890 29.86 -9.18 7.32
CA LEU A 890 30.09 -9.06 5.89
C LEU A 890 28.79 -9.12 5.08
N SER A 891 28.89 -8.68 3.82
CA SER A 891 27.78 -8.65 2.87
C SER A 891 27.26 -10.02 2.42
N ASP A 892 27.92 -11.12 2.80
CA ASP A 892 27.51 -12.50 2.50
C ASP A 892 26.93 -13.23 3.73
N GLY A 893 26.83 -12.56 4.87
CA GLY A 893 26.29 -13.12 6.11
C GLY A 893 27.33 -13.70 7.05
N SER A 894 28.61 -13.66 6.70
CA SER A 894 29.68 -14.07 7.61
C SER A 894 29.92 -13.02 8.70
N ILE A 895 30.16 -13.47 9.92
CA ILE A 895 30.56 -12.65 11.07
C ILE A 895 31.91 -13.18 11.58
N PHE A 896 32.85 -12.27 11.84
CA PHE A 896 34.18 -12.61 12.36
C PHE A 896 34.47 -11.86 13.65
N GLY A 897 34.94 -12.58 14.67
CA GLY A 897 35.53 -12.02 15.89
C GLY A 897 37.05 -12.12 15.82
N ILE A 898 37.74 -10.99 16.00
CA ILE A 898 39.19 -10.83 15.84
C ILE A 898 39.81 -10.34 17.16
N ASP A 899 40.85 -11.01 17.65
CA ASP A 899 41.58 -10.57 18.83
C ASP A 899 42.48 -9.34 18.54
N LEU A 900 43.03 -8.71 19.59
CA LEU A 900 43.96 -7.57 19.45
C LEU A 900 45.32 -7.93 18.81
N PHE A 901 45.54 -9.19 18.41
CA PHE A 901 46.72 -9.64 17.68
C PHE A 901 46.43 -9.94 16.20
N GLY A 902 45.18 -9.74 15.76
CA GLY A 902 44.73 -9.98 14.39
C GLY A 902 44.37 -11.43 14.08
N ASN A 903 44.21 -12.29 15.09
CA ASN A 903 43.74 -13.67 14.88
C ASN A 903 42.22 -13.71 14.90
N ILE A 904 41.63 -14.45 13.96
CA ILE A 904 40.21 -14.78 13.98
C ILE A 904 39.97 -15.84 15.06
N VAL A 905 39.18 -15.48 16.06
CA VAL A 905 38.82 -16.33 17.21
C VAL A 905 37.36 -16.80 17.16
N TYR A 906 36.49 -16.09 16.44
CA TYR A 906 35.10 -16.49 16.19
C TYR A 906 34.74 -16.36 14.70
N GLU A 907 33.92 -17.28 14.21
CA GLU A 907 33.37 -17.27 12.85
C GLU A 907 31.95 -17.83 12.86
N TYR A 908 31.00 -17.05 12.33
CA TYR A 908 29.61 -17.46 12.14
C TYR A 908 29.20 -17.22 10.69
N ASN A 909 28.24 -18.00 10.21
CA ASN A 909 27.69 -17.86 8.86
C ASN A 909 26.17 -17.84 8.94
N LEU A 910 25.58 -16.68 8.68
CA LEU A 910 24.14 -16.44 8.71
C LEU A 910 23.59 -16.36 7.28
N ASP A 911 22.27 -16.38 7.15
CA ASP A 911 21.59 -16.25 5.86
C ASP A 911 21.23 -14.77 5.60
N GLY A 912 21.78 -14.22 4.52
CA GLY A 912 21.68 -12.80 4.17
C GLY A 912 22.87 -11.97 4.65
N GLY A 913 23.15 -10.86 3.96
CA GLY A 913 24.24 -9.95 4.31
C GLY A 913 23.97 -9.22 5.62
N ILE A 914 24.99 -9.05 6.47
CA ILE A 914 24.81 -8.41 7.78
C ILE A 914 24.52 -6.92 7.61
N VAL A 915 23.48 -6.44 8.29
CA VAL A 915 23.06 -5.04 8.33
C VAL A 915 23.26 -4.48 9.73
N GLY A 916 23.82 -3.27 9.81
CA GLY A 916 24.11 -2.61 11.07
C GLY A 916 25.24 -3.30 11.86
N SER A 917 25.57 -2.76 13.02
CA SER A 917 26.59 -3.34 13.91
C SER A 917 26.08 -4.60 14.61
N ILE A 918 27.00 -5.51 14.95
CA ILE A 918 26.72 -6.66 15.81
C ILE A 918 26.56 -6.15 17.24
N MET A 919 25.51 -6.56 17.95
CA MET A 919 25.29 -6.17 19.35
C MET A 919 25.54 -7.35 20.28
N PHE A 920 25.81 -7.03 21.54
CA PHE A 920 25.96 -8.00 22.61
C PHE A 920 25.07 -7.66 23.81
N SER A 921 24.65 -8.71 24.51
CA SER A 921 23.90 -8.64 25.77
C SER A 921 23.98 -10.01 26.45
N ASP A 922 23.31 -10.21 27.58
CA ASP A 922 23.06 -11.52 28.21
C ASP A 922 21.54 -11.67 28.37
N PHE A 923 20.87 -12.38 27.46
CA PHE A 923 19.40 -12.48 27.37
C PHE A 923 18.80 -13.54 28.30
N ASP A 924 19.59 -14.50 28.78
CA ASP A 924 19.12 -15.55 29.71
C ASP A 924 19.78 -15.48 31.10
N ASN A 925 20.60 -14.44 31.32
CA ASN A 925 21.26 -14.11 32.58
C ASN A 925 22.14 -15.26 33.10
N ASP A 926 22.78 -15.99 32.17
CA ASP A 926 23.69 -17.09 32.45
C ASP A 926 25.16 -16.66 32.53
N PHE A 927 25.43 -15.36 32.33
CA PHE A 927 26.75 -14.71 32.26
C PHE A 927 27.60 -15.10 31.03
N ILE A 928 27.00 -15.72 30.03
CA ILE A 928 27.59 -15.95 28.72
C ILE A 928 27.05 -14.86 27.78
N PRO A 929 27.92 -14.15 27.04
CA PRO A 929 27.46 -13.16 26.09
C PRO A 929 26.64 -13.78 24.97
N ASP A 930 25.58 -13.09 24.59
CA ASP A 930 24.78 -13.31 23.41
C ASP A 930 25.10 -12.30 22.33
N LEU A 931 24.92 -12.73 21.09
CA LEU A 931 25.22 -12.02 19.87
C LEU A 931 23.92 -11.79 19.09
N ILE A 932 23.72 -10.55 18.69
CA ILE A 932 22.57 -10.11 17.92
C ILE A 932 23.03 -9.62 16.55
N ALA A 933 22.43 -10.16 15.49
CA ALA A 933 22.74 -9.78 14.12
C ALA A 933 21.48 -9.68 13.26
N SER A 934 21.36 -8.57 12.54
CA SER A 934 20.28 -8.35 11.56
C SER A 934 20.80 -8.54 10.13
N THR A 935 19.95 -9.00 9.21
CA THR A 935 20.35 -9.23 7.82
C THR A 935 19.48 -8.49 6.80
N ASP A 936 20.03 -8.29 5.61
CA ASP A 936 19.41 -7.58 4.47
C ASP A 936 18.23 -8.33 3.83
N ILE A 937 17.91 -9.53 4.32
CA ILE A 937 16.73 -10.30 3.94
C ILE A 937 15.66 -10.34 5.04
N GLY A 938 15.75 -9.43 6.02
CA GLY A 938 14.74 -9.27 7.06
C GLY A 938 14.84 -10.27 8.22
N LYS A 939 15.97 -10.99 8.36
CA LYS A 939 16.17 -11.91 9.49
C LYS A 939 16.90 -11.24 10.65
N ILE A 940 16.47 -11.55 11.86
CA ILE A 940 17.13 -11.17 13.10
C ILE A 940 17.55 -12.44 13.82
N TYR A 941 18.83 -12.54 14.14
CA TYR A 941 19.43 -13.66 14.84
C TYR A 941 19.78 -13.26 16.26
N LEU A 942 19.44 -14.13 17.20
CA LEU A 942 19.93 -14.14 18.57
C LEU A 942 20.66 -15.48 18.79
N LEU A 943 21.94 -15.41 19.10
CA LEU A 943 22.83 -16.56 19.27
C LEU A 943 23.61 -16.39 20.56
N ASN A 944 23.91 -17.45 21.29
CA ASN A 944 24.97 -17.35 22.29
C ASN A 944 26.35 -17.22 21.61
N ILE A 945 27.38 -16.83 22.34
CA ILE A 945 28.72 -16.65 21.78
C ILE A 945 29.30 -17.95 21.16
N ASP A 946 28.81 -19.12 21.56
CA ASP A 946 29.21 -20.42 20.97
C ASP A 946 28.50 -20.72 19.63
N GLY A 947 27.56 -19.88 19.20
CA GLY A 947 26.81 -19.98 17.95
C GLY A 947 25.54 -20.83 18.03
N VAL A 948 25.08 -21.17 19.23
CA VAL A 948 23.80 -21.83 19.45
C VAL A 948 22.69 -20.80 19.34
N THR A 949 21.72 -21.05 18.48
CA THR A 949 20.57 -20.16 18.28
C THR A 949 19.57 -20.29 19.42
N PHE A 950 19.07 -19.15 19.88
CA PHE A 950 18.01 -19.06 20.86
C PHE A 950 16.70 -19.62 20.31
N GLN A 951 15.82 -20.08 21.20
CA GLN A 951 14.52 -20.60 20.79
C GLN A 951 13.71 -19.52 20.04
N ASN A 952 12.97 -19.94 19.01
CA ASN A 952 12.18 -19.07 18.13
C ASN A 952 12.99 -18.11 17.22
N PHE A 953 14.33 -18.16 17.25
CA PHE A 953 15.20 -17.43 16.33
C PHE A 953 15.69 -18.30 15.14
N PRO A 954 15.97 -17.68 13.97
CA PRO A 954 15.82 -16.26 13.67
C PRO A 954 14.35 -15.84 13.47
N ILE A 955 14.02 -14.63 13.91
CA ILE A 955 12.75 -13.98 13.58
C ILE A 955 12.86 -13.39 12.17
N ILE A 956 11.79 -13.51 11.39
CA ILE A 956 11.75 -13.13 9.98
C ILE A 956 10.69 -12.04 9.80
N PHE A 957 11.11 -10.86 9.35
CA PHE A 957 10.22 -9.80 8.91
C PHE A 957 10.03 -9.84 7.39
N GLU A 958 8.87 -9.36 6.93
CA GLU A 958 8.56 -9.25 5.50
C GLU A 958 9.54 -8.31 4.77
N PHE A 959 10.02 -7.28 5.47
CA PHE A 959 10.87 -6.24 4.93
C PHE A 959 12.33 -6.36 5.39
N PRO A 960 13.31 -6.02 4.53
CA PRO A 960 14.71 -5.95 4.91
C PRO A 960 14.98 -5.05 6.12
N ASN A 961 15.89 -5.49 6.99
CA ASN A 961 16.47 -4.66 8.05
C ASN A 961 17.33 -3.55 7.44
N SER A 962 17.38 -2.39 8.10
CA SER A 962 18.07 -1.19 7.57
C SER A 962 18.92 -0.43 8.59
N SER A 963 18.74 -0.66 9.90
CA SER A 963 19.53 -0.03 10.97
C SER A 963 20.39 -1.05 11.75
N SER A 964 21.22 -0.55 12.68
CA SER A 964 21.79 -1.43 13.71
C SER A 964 20.73 -1.71 14.78
N PRO A 965 20.68 -2.93 15.34
CA PRO A 965 19.85 -3.21 16.49
C PRO A 965 20.35 -2.46 17.74
N LEU A 966 19.44 -2.24 18.67
CA LEU A 966 19.60 -1.72 20.02
C LEU A 966 19.03 -2.76 20.98
N VAL A 967 19.69 -3.00 22.11
CA VAL A 967 19.18 -3.89 23.17
C VAL A 967 18.94 -3.10 24.45
N PHE A 968 17.69 -3.12 24.93
CA PHE A 968 17.25 -2.37 26.10
C PHE A 968 15.93 -2.94 26.65
N ASP A 969 15.73 -2.84 27.96
CA ASP A 969 14.47 -3.14 28.66
C ASP A 969 13.56 -1.89 28.60
N LEU A 970 12.76 -1.80 27.54
CA LEU A 970 11.99 -0.64 27.11
C LEU A 970 10.74 -0.42 27.98
N ASP A 971 10.08 -1.49 28.41
CA ASP A 971 8.87 -1.43 29.23
C ASP A 971 9.10 -1.69 30.74
N GLN A 972 10.34 -2.01 31.12
CA GLN A 972 10.82 -2.16 32.49
C GLN A 972 10.28 -3.41 33.21
N ASP A 973 10.08 -4.51 32.49
CA ASP A 973 9.60 -5.76 33.03
C ASP A 973 10.72 -6.78 33.39
N LEU A 974 11.98 -6.40 33.12
CA LEU A 974 13.24 -7.13 33.33
C LEU A 974 13.62 -8.14 32.24
N ASP A 975 12.83 -8.30 31.19
CA ASP A 975 13.30 -8.88 29.96
C ASP A 975 13.82 -7.80 28.99
N LEU A 976 14.30 -8.20 27.81
CA LEU A 976 15.07 -7.32 26.95
C LEU A 976 14.48 -7.28 25.55
N GLU A 977 14.38 -6.07 25.00
CA GLU A 977 13.93 -5.88 23.63
C GLU A 977 15.11 -5.74 22.68
N ILE A 978 15.01 -6.39 21.52
CA ILE A 978 15.85 -6.12 20.35
C ILE A 978 15.09 -5.15 19.45
N ILE A 979 15.58 -3.92 19.35
CA ILE A 979 14.92 -2.82 18.66
C ILE A 979 15.70 -2.37 17.42
N GLY A 980 15.03 -2.16 16.29
CA GLY A 980 15.69 -1.64 15.10
C GLY A 980 14.74 -1.31 13.95
N GLY A 981 15.27 -0.74 12.88
CA GLY A 981 14.51 -0.24 11.75
C GLY A 981 14.56 -1.15 10.52
N THR A 982 13.45 -1.20 9.79
CA THR A 982 13.26 -1.91 8.51
C THR A 982 13.03 -0.93 7.36
N SER A 983 12.69 -1.45 6.18
CA SER A 983 12.31 -0.63 5.02
C SER A 983 11.02 0.19 5.19
N ASN A 984 10.23 -0.05 6.25
CA ASN A 984 8.99 0.70 6.51
C ASN A 984 8.52 0.64 7.98
N SER A 985 9.31 0.17 8.92
CA SER A 985 8.89 0.08 10.33
C SER A 985 10.05 0.14 11.29
N VAL A 986 9.74 0.32 12.57
CA VAL A 986 10.61 -0.06 13.68
C VAL A 986 10.06 -1.36 14.28
N TYR A 987 10.90 -2.37 14.47
CA TYR A 987 10.58 -3.55 15.24
C TYR A 987 11.11 -3.41 16.67
N ALA A 988 10.43 -4.06 17.61
CA ALA A 988 10.92 -4.34 18.95
C ALA A 988 10.52 -5.78 19.26
N ILE A 989 11.52 -6.62 19.54
CA ILE A 989 11.32 -8.04 19.88
C ILE A 989 11.64 -8.19 21.35
N ASP A 990 10.61 -8.44 22.14
CA ASP A 990 10.68 -8.79 23.54
C ASP A 990 11.03 -10.28 23.65
N TYR A 991 12.16 -10.58 24.30
CA TYR A 991 12.54 -11.94 24.62
C TYR A 991 12.22 -12.24 26.07
N LYS A 992 11.12 -12.97 26.30
CA LYS A 992 10.46 -13.37 27.56
C LYS A 992 11.26 -14.06 28.68
N SER A 993 12.56 -13.82 28.77
CA SER A 993 13.44 -14.27 29.83
C SER A 993 14.21 -13.09 30.38
N THR A 994 14.36 -13.05 31.70
CA THR A 994 15.12 -12.00 32.37
C THR A 994 16.55 -11.90 31.82
N GLY A 995 16.93 -10.71 31.37
CA GLY A 995 18.23 -10.44 30.76
C GLY A 995 18.97 -9.25 31.39
N ARG A 996 20.18 -8.98 30.89
CA ARG A 996 21.03 -7.82 31.24
C ARG A 996 21.84 -7.35 30.05
N SER A 997 21.88 -6.04 29.84
CA SER A 997 22.68 -5.40 28.78
C SER A 997 23.83 -4.53 29.32
N ASP A 998 23.98 -4.42 30.64
CA ASP A 998 25.03 -3.64 31.30
C ASP A 998 26.44 -4.08 30.90
N ASN A 999 27.31 -3.12 30.59
CA ASN A 999 28.71 -3.32 30.17
C ASN A 999 28.88 -4.07 28.83
N TYR A 1000 27.82 -4.24 28.05
CA TYR A 1000 27.92 -4.75 26.70
C TYR A 1000 27.86 -3.64 25.64
N TRP A 1001 28.33 -3.97 24.43
CA TRP A 1001 28.13 -3.13 23.26
C TRP A 1001 26.72 -3.38 22.71
N ASN A 1002 25.72 -2.80 23.36
CA ASN A 1002 24.30 -3.02 23.11
C ASN A 1002 23.64 -1.95 22.22
N LEU A 1003 24.38 -0.92 21.79
CA LEU A 1003 23.90 0.07 20.83
C LEU A 1003 24.94 0.47 19.78
N PHE A 1004 24.48 1.06 18.68
CA PHE A 1004 25.36 1.55 17.61
C PHE A 1004 26.43 2.52 18.14
N LYS A 1005 27.70 2.26 17.82
CA LYS A 1005 28.89 2.97 18.32
C LYS A 1005 29.10 2.93 19.84
N GLY A 1006 28.45 2.00 20.55
CA GLY A 1006 28.77 1.60 21.92
C GLY A 1006 28.25 2.50 23.03
N ASN A 1007 27.77 3.72 22.73
CA ASN A 1007 27.20 4.63 23.72
C ASN A 1007 26.29 5.70 23.09
N ASN A 1008 25.53 6.40 23.95
CA ASN A 1008 24.54 7.39 23.55
C ASN A 1008 25.15 8.60 22.81
N ALA A 1009 26.36 9.01 23.17
CA ALA A 1009 27.10 10.09 22.51
C ALA A 1009 27.57 9.71 21.08
N ARG A 1010 27.43 8.43 20.70
CA ARG A 1010 27.89 7.88 19.41
C ARG A 1010 29.36 8.24 19.14
N ASN A 1011 30.22 8.18 20.15
CA ASN A 1011 31.63 8.52 20.02
C ASN A 1011 32.52 7.33 19.62
N GLY A 1012 31.99 6.10 19.59
CA GLY A 1012 32.73 4.92 19.11
C GLY A 1012 33.98 4.60 19.92
N TYR A 1013 34.03 5.00 21.19
CA TYR A 1013 35.15 4.76 22.10
C TYR A 1013 34.85 3.57 23.02
N TYR A 1014 35.81 2.66 23.16
CA TYR A 1014 35.80 1.55 24.09
C TYR A 1014 37.02 1.62 25.01
N TYR A 1015 36.80 1.55 26.32
CA TYR A 1015 37.87 1.41 27.30
C TYR A 1015 37.93 -0.04 27.79
N SER A 1016 39.04 -0.73 27.50
CA SER A 1016 39.27 -2.08 28.03
C SER A 1016 39.74 -2.00 29.48
N THR A 1017 38.85 -2.32 30.42
CA THR A 1017 39.22 -2.53 31.81
C THR A 1017 40.01 -3.82 31.97
N CYS A 1018 41.09 -3.79 32.76
CA CYS A 1018 41.71 -4.99 33.29
C CYS A 1018 41.16 -5.25 34.70
N ASN A 1019 40.90 -6.52 35.04
CA ASN A 1019 40.37 -6.88 36.35
C ASN A 1019 41.48 -6.84 37.40
N TYR A 1020 41.70 -5.66 37.99
CA TYR A 1020 42.66 -5.45 39.08
C TYR A 1020 42.37 -6.38 40.25
N GLY A 1021 43.33 -7.22 40.60
CA GLY A 1021 43.32 -8.04 41.82
C GLY A 1021 42.59 -9.38 41.70
N ASP A 1022 41.94 -9.69 40.59
CA ASP A 1022 41.38 -11.02 40.32
C ASP A 1022 42.40 -11.88 39.55
N LEU A 1023 43.20 -12.63 40.29
CA LEU A 1023 44.37 -13.35 39.77
C LEU A 1023 44.06 -14.80 39.40
N ASP A 1024 42.99 -15.36 39.96
CA ASP A 1024 42.50 -16.70 39.59
C ASP A 1024 41.28 -16.68 38.64
N GLN A 1025 40.90 -15.49 38.17
CA GLN A 1025 40.00 -15.24 37.03
C GLN A 1025 38.58 -15.77 37.27
N ASN A 1026 38.09 -15.63 38.49
CA ASN A 1026 36.75 -16.06 38.89
C ASN A 1026 35.81 -14.90 39.22
N ASN A 1027 36.21 -13.67 38.91
CA ASN A 1027 35.52 -12.42 39.22
C ASN A 1027 35.31 -12.16 40.73
N VAL A 1028 36.11 -12.79 41.61
CA VAL A 1028 36.03 -12.64 43.07
C VAL A 1028 37.42 -12.40 43.67
N ILE A 1029 37.72 -11.14 44.00
CA ILE A 1029 38.96 -10.79 44.70
C ILE A 1029 38.92 -11.33 46.13
N ASN A 1030 39.75 -12.33 46.41
CA ASN A 1030 39.79 -13.02 47.69
C ASN A 1030 41.22 -13.40 48.10
N ILE A 1031 41.35 -14.11 49.22
CA ILE A 1031 42.66 -14.47 49.79
C ILE A 1031 43.52 -15.35 48.86
N LEU A 1032 42.91 -16.07 47.92
CA LEU A 1032 43.61 -16.86 46.92
C LEU A 1032 44.37 -15.95 45.94
N ASP A 1033 43.80 -14.82 45.58
CA ASP A 1033 44.44 -13.83 44.71
C ASP A 1033 45.64 -13.20 45.38
N ALA A 1034 45.52 -12.82 46.66
CA ALA A 1034 46.64 -12.34 47.45
C ALA A 1034 47.79 -13.36 47.54
N ILE A 1035 47.47 -14.66 47.63
CA ILE A 1035 48.47 -15.75 47.64
C ILE A 1035 49.12 -15.88 46.26
N SER A 1036 48.35 -15.77 45.18
CA SER A 1036 48.85 -15.79 43.80
C SER A 1036 49.81 -14.63 43.56
N LEU A 1037 49.47 -13.41 44.01
CA LEU A 1037 50.33 -12.23 43.93
C LEU A 1037 51.65 -12.43 44.67
N VAL A 1038 51.60 -12.97 45.89
CA VAL A 1038 52.81 -13.31 46.68
C VAL A 1038 53.68 -14.33 45.94
N ASN A 1039 53.07 -15.34 45.32
CA ASN A 1039 53.81 -16.36 44.56
C ASN A 1039 54.44 -15.77 43.28
N ILE A 1040 53.77 -14.81 42.64
CA ILE A 1040 54.28 -14.09 41.48
C ILE A 1040 55.48 -13.21 41.86
N ILE A 1041 55.42 -12.50 42.99
CA ILE A 1041 56.52 -11.63 43.49
C ILE A 1041 57.74 -12.44 43.96
N ILE A 1042 57.52 -13.63 44.55
CA ILE A 1042 58.60 -14.52 45.02
C ILE A 1042 59.14 -15.39 43.88
N GLY A 1043 58.31 -15.66 42.87
CA GLY A 1043 58.65 -16.40 41.66
C GLY A 1043 59.37 -15.52 40.64
N ASN A 1044 60.25 -16.12 39.83
CA ASN A 1044 60.83 -15.43 38.68
C ASN A 1044 59.95 -15.75 37.47
N ASN A 1045 58.81 -15.07 37.36
CA ASN A 1045 57.81 -15.33 36.33
C ASN A 1045 57.93 -14.29 35.20
N ASN A 1046 57.87 -14.77 33.95
CA ASN A 1046 57.63 -13.89 32.81
C ASN A 1046 56.12 -13.70 32.72
N LEU A 1047 55.64 -12.56 33.18
CA LEU A 1047 54.24 -12.18 33.14
C LEU A 1047 53.96 -11.50 31.80
N ASN A 1048 52.79 -11.73 31.22
CA ASN A 1048 52.31 -10.97 30.07
C ASN A 1048 51.71 -9.63 30.51
N ASP A 1049 51.44 -8.73 29.57
CA ASP A 1049 51.02 -7.36 29.88
C ASP A 1049 49.64 -7.29 30.55
N TYR A 1050 48.76 -8.28 30.29
CA TYR A 1050 47.49 -8.42 31.00
C TYR A 1050 47.68 -8.86 32.45
N GLU A 1051 48.51 -9.89 32.67
CA GLU A 1051 48.88 -10.37 34.01
C GLU A 1051 49.55 -9.26 34.85
N LEU A 1052 50.35 -8.39 34.22
CA LEU A 1052 50.94 -7.20 34.84
C LEU A 1052 49.89 -6.17 35.25
N CYS A 1053 48.90 -5.91 34.39
CA CYS A 1053 47.78 -5.01 34.72
C CYS A 1053 46.96 -5.52 35.91
N GLN A 1054 46.73 -6.83 36.02
CA GLN A 1054 45.96 -7.41 37.13
C GLN A 1054 46.65 -7.31 38.50
N ILE A 1055 47.98 -7.18 38.54
CA ILE A 1055 48.80 -7.28 39.76
C ILE A 1055 49.44 -5.96 40.21
N ASP A 1056 49.54 -4.98 39.32
CA ASP A 1056 50.05 -3.64 39.62
C ASP A 1056 48.90 -2.77 40.13
N LEU A 1057 48.53 -2.98 41.39
CA LEU A 1057 47.30 -2.45 41.99
C LEU A 1057 47.43 -0.99 42.40
N ASN A 1058 48.63 -0.42 42.37
CA ASN A 1058 48.86 1.01 42.55
C ASN A 1058 49.27 1.73 41.26
N ASP A 1059 49.28 1.04 40.12
CA ASP A 1059 49.62 1.57 38.80
C ASP A 1059 50.98 2.29 38.80
N ASP A 1060 51.95 1.77 39.57
CA ASP A 1060 53.29 2.39 39.72
C ASP A 1060 54.35 1.80 38.78
N GLY A 1061 53.96 0.80 38.00
CA GLY A 1061 54.81 0.04 37.07
C GLY A 1061 55.67 -1.02 37.75
N ASN A 1062 55.54 -1.25 39.07
CA ASN A 1062 56.35 -2.21 39.82
C ASN A 1062 55.49 -3.11 40.70
N VAL A 1063 55.38 -4.38 40.31
CA VAL A 1063 54.74 -5.41 41.15
C VAL A 1063 55.60 -5.74 42.36
N ASN A 1064 55.16 -5.34 43.55
CA ASN A 1064 55.91 -5.49 44.79
C ASN A 1064 55.01 -5.66 46.02
N VAL A 1065 55.58 -5.51 47.22
CA VAL A 1065 54.85 -5.72 48.47
C VAL A 1065 53.73 -4.70 48.69
N LEU A 1066 53.78 -3.55 48.02
CA LEU A 1066 52.73 -2.52 48.07
C LEU A 1066 51.43 -3.02 47.44
N ASP A 1067 51.51 -3.75 46.33
CA ASP A 1067 50.35 -4.38 45.68
C ASP A 1067 49.71 -5.44 46.58
N ILE A 1068 50.53 -6.23 47.29
CA ILE A 1068 50.02 -7.19 48.29
C ILE A 1068 49.25 -6.46 49.40
N ILE A 1069 49.69 -5.27 49.80
CA ILE A 1069 48.97 -4.49 50.81
C ILE A 1069 47.62 -4.02 50.27
N ILE A 1070 47.57 -3.58 49.01
CA ILE A 1070 46.35 -3.08 48.38
C ILE A 1070 45.33 -4.21 48.19
N ILE A 1071 45.73 -5.35 47.61
CA ILE A 1071 44.83 -6.50 47.46
C ILE A 1071 44.31 -6.98 48.82
N THR A 1072 45.16 -6.97 49.85
CA THR A 1072 44.74 -7.38 51.20
C THR A 1072 43.76 -6.39 51.81
N ASN A 1073 43.89 -5.10 51.53
CA ASN A 1073 42.91 -4.11 51.96
C ASN A 1073 41.57 -4.30 51.22
N ILE A 1074 41.59 -4.52 49.90
CA ILE A 1074 40.39 -4.82 49.10
C ILE A 1074 39.66 -6.05 49.64
N ILE A 1075 40.37 -7.08 50.09
CA ILE A 1075 39.78 -8.30 50.68
C ILE A 1075 39.19 -8.06 52.09
N LEU A 1076 39.70 -7.06 52.81
CA LEU A 1076 39.31 -6.78 54.21
C LEU A 1076 38.18 -5.75 54.33
N GLU A 1077 37.93 -4.96 53.28
CA GLU A 1077 36.75 -4.10 53.11
C GLU A 1077 35.52 -4.93 52.72
#